data_AF-A0A6G0YCX9-F1
#
_entry.id   AF-A0A6G0YCX9-F1
#
_cell.length_a   1.000
_cell.length_b   1.000
_cell.length_c   1.000
_cell.angle_alpha   90.00
_cell.angle_beta   90.00
_cell.angle_gamma   90.00
#
_symmetry.space_group_name_H-M   'P 1'
#
loop_
_entity.id
_entity.type
_entity.pdbx_description
1 polymer ?
#
loop_
_entity_poly.entity_id
_entity_poly.type
_entity_poly.pdbx_seq_one_letter_code
_entity_poly.pdbx_strand_id
1 'polypeptide(L)'
;MTYVLNEILDIVKNGNDVDSTCGVVSKEILEKRLTFLQFVESLEEILTSTDKDIRLNGVNAFVAVLKKLPLDFFIPEELDYISQFLCERFIDHHSFIPIVLIGIEYTVKMKNISKQMIVRYFNTIMPHFHCQSQLQNDRYTFYCILQYIFLNRLDDLRFMGPDFLYCVISSMDGERDPNNLILLFRMLPQFLRNFPLGHLAEETFDVIACYFPIDFYETEESKITRDELATNLSRCLTCVEEFADFCIPLALQKLEASLKVAKLDSLHLLKLCCENFDPVKIKVHIEEIWRILKMIIMADTEDSADEVREAAIGVLTALLYSLTIIKGDNEQEQLSNFLDVILKSSNRFLLDTQATLFIPSIKLLCSVGKTSNYACLKIANKVYLMLLDKSDASPLEIIRIIEAMGLITNMCLQMGIELSSIPGLEKRWEEICCYFLLYAQNELPEIKIPALKALKVSTKILTSSQRQNYYCVIITLIKSDITDSERKETLSCFKEAAKYFKEEINREIIQFNKNILKQSNDIILKSKWLNALCSLGNEEYFFGLISDILSANLSVKQTETEMTLKCLRDLVKNIENINLLHHFALKDGLLNFILTTWINGIKSCANLNIFRNEIILEDVSFVINSIVKVVNTSEQLQIFNQFSQYFNDILNTTINYKTLSDIQQGIHSYMVILLESILNSLNKSIKLKNVTLLIKNCIELSTYSNNSMCCLSASRLTATLINKYIDGDEYNFLIDELKLNLENYLNLSSLNINNVIIQISWITKSLSIKGHGKMLQWIDWSLNLLADQIYGKMMTQCFKMLTQTDDGYLNKECFCSVKLLYRQRIFCYVIEPLISRYNTMPEPVKENYLISILYQMDGNTYVTLSPYFSKILPLLLQLLSPEQDYVLQSLQTFRNLLESKTPVLEDYLQSFVPKLLNLSQSSKFMNIRIVALQCLYNCCDYSLIKLLPLKKQVIFELTKCLDDKKRLVRKEVVRTKSRWLSIDVLNDDD
;
A
#
# COMPACT_ATOMS: atom_id res chain seq x y z
N MET A 1 36.67 -41.95 32.88
CA MET A 1 37.32 -40.62 32.77
C MET A 1 38.28 -40.60 31.59
N THR A 2 39.29 -41.48 31.56
CA THR A 2 40.22 -41.66 30.41
C THR A 2 39.56 -42.06 29.09
N TYR A 3 38.47 -42.84 29.12
CA TYR A 3 37.77 -43.24 27.88
C TYR A 3 37.13 -42.05 27.14
N VAL A 4 36.49 -41.13 27.88
CA VAL A 4 35.81 -39.97 27.30
C VAL A 4 36.83 -39.01 26.67
N LEU A 5 37.92 -38.69 27.38
CA LEU A 5 38.98 -37.82 26.88
C LEU A 5 39.68 -38.40 25.64
N ASN A 6 39.99 -39.70 25.62
CA ASN A 6 40.63 -40.32 24.46
C ASN A 6 39.73 -40.34 23.23
N GLU A 7 38.43 -40.59 23.41
CA GLU A 7 37.45 -40.54 22.32
C GLU A 7 37.34 -39.12 21.72
N ILE A 8 37.43 -38.09 22.55
CA ILE A 8 37.42 -36.69 22.10
C ILE A 8 38.70 -36.34 21.35
N LEU A 9 39.87 -36.81 21.78
CA LEU A 9 41.13 -36.48 21.12
C LEU A 9 41.17 -36.98 19.68
N ASP A 10 40.69 -38.20 19.43
CA ASP A 10 40.59 -38.74 18.08
C ASP A 10 39.58 -37.97 17.21
N ILE A 11 38.47 -37.54 17.80
CA ILE A 11 37.43 -36.77 17.10
C ILE A 11 37.92 -35.36 16.76
N VAL A 12 38.52 -34.66 17.72
CA VAL A 12 39.07 -33.30 17.55
C VAL A 12 40.21 -33.31 16.53
N LYS A 13 41.10 -34.31 16.58
CA LYS A 13 42.20 -34.43 15.60
C LYS A 13 41.70 -34.62 14.17
N ASN A 14 40.56 -35.30 13.99
CA ASN A 14 39.95 -35.57 12.69
C ASN A 14 38.92 -34.51 12.23
N GLY A 15 38.54 -33.56 13.08
CA GLY A 15 37.70 -32.41 12.74
C GLY A 15 36.20 -32.70 12.51
N ASN A 16 35.72 -33.93 12.76
CA ASN A 16 34.32 -34.31 12.56
C ASN A 16 33.52 -34.18 13.87
N ASP A 17 32.29 -33.65 13.84
CA ASP A 17 31.32 -33.71 14.95
C ASP A 17 31.73 -33.04 16.28
N VAL A 18 32.69 -32.09 16.25
CA VAL A 18 33.30 -31.44 17.43
C VAL A 18 32.27 -30.82 18.38
N ASP A 19 31.18 -30.22 17.87
CA ASP A 19 30.18 -29.55 18.69
C ASP A 19 29.35 -30.49 19.58
N SER A 20 29.03 -31.69 19.08
CA SER A 20 28.23 -32.68 19.82
C SER A 20 29.06 -33.31 20.94
N THR A 21 30.32 -33.64 20.67
CA THR A 21 31.27 -34.19 21.64
C THR A 21 31.65 -33.17 22.71
N CYS A 22 31.87 -31.91 22.34
CA CYS A 22 32.13 -30.84 23.31
C CYS A 22 30.94 -30.62 24.26
N GLY A 23 29.73 -31.02 23.88
CA GLY A 23 28.57 -31.04 24.78
C GLY A 23 28.73 -32.01 25.94
N VAL A 24 29.24 -33.21 25.67
CA VAL A 24 29.52 -34.23 26.70
C VAL A 24 30.61 -33.74 27.65
N VAL A 25 31.69 -33.15 27.12
CA VAL A 25 32.77 -32.56 27.94
C VAL A 25 32.26 -31.49 28.88
N SER A 26 31.51 -30.52 28.34
CA SER A 26 30.97 -29.43 29.14
C SER A 26 30.08 -29.95 30.28
N LYS A 27 29.30 -31.01 30.04
CA LYS A 27 28.46 -31.64 31.06
C LYS A 27 29.29 -32.31 32.16
N GLU A 28 30.33 -33.07 31.80
CA GLU A 28 31.22 -33.70 32.79
C GLU A 28 31.97 -32.64 33.63
N ILE A 29 32.31 -31.49 33.03
CA ILE A 29 32.91 -30.35 33.75
C ILE A 29 31.91 -29.73 34.74
N LEU A 30 30.67 -29.50 34.32
CA LEU A 30 29.63 -28.93 35.19
C LEU A 30 29.27 -29.84 36.36
N GLU A 31 29.32 -31.15 36.15
CA GLU A 31 29.08 -32.15 37.19
C GLU A 31 30.33 -32.42 38.05
N LYS A 32 31.41 -31.65 37.85
CA LYS A 32 32.69 -31.75 38.58
C LYS A 32 33.36 -33.12 38.48
N ARG A 33 33.06 -33.87 37.42
CA ARG A 33 33.67 -35.19 37.12
C ARG A 33 34.94 -35.05 36.29
N LEU A 34 35.13 -33.91 35.64
CA LEU A 34 36.33 -33.48 34.91
C LEU A 34 36.59 -32.00 35.24
N THR A 35 37.84 -31.57 35.32
CA THR A 35 38.16 -30.13 35.43
C THR A 35 38.44 -29.54 34.04
N PHE A 36 38.22 -28.23 33.87
CA PHE A 36 38.57 -27.56 32.61
C PHE A 36 40.07 -27.66 32.32
N LEU A 37 40.93 -27.57 33.35
CA LEU A 37 42.38 -27.76 33.20
C LEU A 37 42.72 -29.16 32.66
N GLN A 38 42.14 -30.22 33.21
CA GLN A 38 42.37 -31.59 32.73
C GLN A 38 41.94 -31.79 31.27
N PHE A 39 40.88 -31.09 30.84
CA PHE A 39 40.48 -31.07 29.44
C PHE A 39 41.53 -30.34 28.57
N VAL A 40 42.00 -29.17 28.99
CA VAL A 40 43.03 -28.41 28.25
C VAL A 40 44.34 -29.18 28.17
N GLU A 41 44.79 -29.81 29.26
CA GLU A 41 45.99 -30.67 29.29
C GLU A 41 45.86 -31.85 28.32
N SER A 42 44.66 -32.45 28.20
CA SER A 42 44.45 -33.52 27.22
C SER A 42 44.66 -33.04 25.77
N LEU A 43 44.37 -31.78 25.47
CA LEU A 43 44.53 -31.18 24.15
C LEU A 43 45.98 -30.73 23.84
N GLU A 44 46.94 -30.90 24.76
CA GLU A 44 48.31 -30.37 24.61
C GLU A 44 48.94 -30.73 23.26
N GLU A 45 48.98 -32.02 22.90
CA GLU A 45 49.56 -32.48 21.63
C GLU A 45 48.88 -31.89 20.38
N ILE A 46 47.58 -31.58 20.48
CA ILE A 46 46.79 -31.00 19.40
C ILE A 46 47.06 -29.49 19.31
N LEU A 47 47.04 -28.78 20.44
CA LEU A 47 47.22 -27.34 20.55
C LEU A 47 48.66 -26.90 20.23
N THR A 48 49.66 -27.76 20.43
CA THR A 48 51.07 -27.50 20.10
C THR A 48 51.54 -28.18 18.81
N SER A 49 50.63 -28.79 18.04
CA SER A 49 50.96 -29.44 16.77
C SER A 49 51.63 -28.46 15.80
N THR A 50 52.58 -28.93 14.99
CA THR A 50 53.14 -28.12 13.90
C THR A 50 52.15 -27.90 12.76
N ASP A 51 51.15 -28.79 12.63
CA ASP A 51 50.08 -28.68 11.64
C ASP A 51 49.03 -27.65 12.07
N LYS A 52 48.82 -26.65 11.21
CA LYS A 52 47.90 -25.54 11.44
C LYS A 52 46.45 -26.01 11.63
N ASP A 53 45.99 -26.95 10.83
CA ASP A 53 44.58 -27.36 10.83
C ASP A 53 44.26 -28.23 12.06
N ILE A 54 45.23 -29.05 12.49
CA ILE A 54 45.14 -29.79 13.75
C ILE A 54 45.08 -28.82 14.94
N ARG A 55 45.95 -27.79 14.98
CA ARG A 55 45.89 -26.75 16.02
C ARG A 55 44.55 -26.02 16.02
N LEU A 56 44.05 -25.64 14.84
CA LEU A 56 42.78 -24.94 14.70
C LEU A 56 41.62 -25.77 15.25
N ASN A 57 41.60 -27.09 15.00
CA ASN A 57 40.60 -27.98 15.58
C ASN A 57 40.69 -28.03 17.11
N GLY A 58 41.90 -28.01 17.68
CA GLY A 58 42.10 -27.90 19.11
C GLY A 58 41.53 -26.60 19.70
N VAL A 59 41.76 -25.45 19.04
CA VAL A 59 41.20 -24.16 19.47
C VAL A 59 39.68 -24.14 19.31
N ASN A 60 39.14 -24.74 18.25
CA ASN A 60 37.69 -24.92 18.07
C ASN A 60 37.08 -25.70 19.24
N ALA A 61 37.67 -26.84 19.62
CA ALA A 61 37.21 -27.63 20.76
C ALA A 61 37.30 -26.84 22.08
N PHE A 62 38.41 -26.13 22.30
CA PHE A 62 38.60 -25.26 23.46
C PHE A 62 37.49 -24.23 23.59
N VAL A 63 37.23 -23.46 22.53
CA VAL A 63 36.20 -22.41 22.52
C VAL A 63 34.78 -23.00 22.58
N ALA A 64 34.53 -24.15 21.93
CA ALA A 64 33.24 -24.83 21.98
C ALA A 64 32.85 -25.28 23.39
N VAL A 65 33.81 -25.78 24.19
CA VAL A 65 33.59 -26.09 25.60
C VAL A 65 33.45 -24.82 26.43
N LEU A 66 34.32 -23.82 26.22
CA LEU A 66 34.30 -22.55 26.93
C LEU A 66 32.92 -21.88 26.88
N LYS A 67 32.28 -21.83 25.70
CA LYS A 67 30.95 -21.22 25.48
C LYS A 67 29.80 -21.93 26.21
N LYS A 68 29.99 -23.18 26.63
CA LYS A 68 28.96 -24.00 27.31
C LYS A 68 29.05 -23.92 28.83
N LEU A 69 30.07 -23.27 29.38
CA LEU A 69 30.26 -23.10 30.82
C LEU A 69 29.64 -21.79 31.32
N PRO A 70 29.03 -21.73 32.52
CA PRO A 70 28.43 -20.52 33.09
C PRO A 70 29.36 -19.30 33.11
N LEU A 71 28.79 -18.11 33.00
CA LEU A 71 29.55 -16.84 32.97
C LEU A 71 30.30 -16.54 34.27
N ASP A 72 29.97 -17.21 35.38
CA ASP A 72 30.62 -17.10 36.69
C ASP A 72 31.47 -18.32 37.04
N PHE A 73 31.74 -19.20 36.08
CA PHE A 73 32.42 -20.49 36.31
C PHE A 73 33.89 -20.35 36.73
N PHE A 74 34.66 -19.54 36.02
CA PHE A 74 36.11 -19.44 36.21
C PHE A 74 36.50 -18.40 37.25
N ILE A 75 37.52 -18.70 38.06
CA ILE A 75 38.15 -17.72 38.95
C ILE A 75 39.03 -16.73 38.17
N PRO A 76 39.38 -15.56 38.74
CA PRO A 76 40.18 -14.54 38.04
C PRO A 76 41.51 -15.06 37.47
N GLU A 77 42.20 -15.94 38.19
CA GLU A 77 43.49 -16.49 37.75
C GLU A 77 43.34 -17.38 36.51
N GLU A 78 42.33 -18.25 36.49
CA GLU A 78 42.02 -19.11 35.34
C GLU A 78 41.62 -18.29 34.11
N LEU A 79 40.82 -17.23 34.31
CA LEU A 79 40.46 -16.32 33.23
C LEU A 79 41.66 -15.55 32.68
N ASP A 80 42.64 -15.21 33.51
CA ASP A 80 43.83 -14.51 33.03
C ASP A 80 44.62 -15.41 32.05
N TYR A 81 44.80 -16.69 32.41
CA TYR A 81 45.41 -17.68 31.53
C TYR A 81 44.62 -17.89 30.23
N ILE A 82 43.29 -18.00 30.32
CA ILE A 82 42.43 -18.13 29.13
C ILE A 82 42.57 -16.88 28.24
N SER A 83 42.57 -15.69 28.83
CA SER A 83 42.73 -14.44 28.08
C SER A 83 44.09 -14.35 27.38
N GLN A 84 45.17 -14.77 28.05
CA GLN A 84 46.50 -14.83 27.47
C GLN A 84 46.54 -15.81 26.30
N PHE A 85 46.02 -17.02 26.52
CA PHE A 85 45.97 -18.07 25.50
C PHE A 85 45.21 -17.60 24.25
N LEU A 86 44.03 -16.99 24.42
CA LEU A 86 43.26 -16.44 23.30
C LEU A 86 44.03 -15.35 22.56
N CYS A 87 44.72 -14.44 23.26
CA CYS A 87 45.55 -13.41 22.62
C CYS A 87 46.71 -14.04 21.82
N GLU A 88 47.39 -15.03 22.36
CA GLU A 88 48.48 -15.73 21.65
C GLU A 88 47.97 -16.48 20.42
N ARG A 89 46.77 -17.08 20.48
CA ARG A 89 46.14 -17.72 19.32
C ARG A 89 45.61 -16.73 18.29
N PHE A 90 45.25 -15.51 18.70
CA PHE A 90 44.84 -14.44 17.79
C PHE A 90 45.96 -14.05 16.82
N ILE A 91 47.22 -14.06 17.29
CA ILE A 91 48.40 -13.65 16.52
C ILE A 91 49.02 -14.82 15.71
N ASP A 92 48.54 -16.07 15.88
CA ASP A 92 49.12 -17.27 15.24
C ASP A 92 48.99 -17.22 13.71
N HIS A 93 47.81 -17.52 13.18
CA HIS A 93 47.53 -17.48 11.75
C HIS A 93 46.13 -16.89 11.53
N HIS A 94 45.92 -16.15 10.43
CA HIS A 94 44.67 -15.41 10.18
C HIS A 94 43.39 -16.30 10.26
N SER A 95 43.50 -17.59 9.98
CA SER A 95 42.39 -18.55 10.08
C SER A 95 41.90 -18.82 11.50
N PHE A 96 42.65 -18.42 12.53
CA PHE A 96 42.27 -18.56 13.94
C PHE A 96 41.42 -17.37 14.41
N ILE A 97 41.49 -16.23 13.74
CA ILE A 97 40.79 -15.00 14.12
C ILE A 97 39.28 -15.27 14.35
N PRO A 98 38.54 -15.96 13.46
CA PRO A 98 37.10 -16.21 13.66
C PRO A 98 36.78 -16.91 14.99
N ILE A 99 37.46 -18.03 15.28
CA ILE A 99 37.19 -18.81 16.49
C ILE A 99 37.67 -18.08 17.75
N VAL A 100 38.79 -17.38 17.67
CA VAL A 100 39.32 -16.62 18.80
C VAL A 100 38.42 -15.43 19.12
N LEU A 101 37.87 -14.73 18.13
CA LEU A 101 36.88 -13.67 18.34
C LEU A 101 35.65 -14.19 19.08
N ILE A 102 35.16 -15.38 18.73
CA ILE A 102 34.04 -16.02 19.44
C ILE A 102 34.42 -16.31 20.91
N GLY A 103 35.65 -16.78 21.15
CA GLY A 103 36.17 -16.98 22.51
C GLY A 103 36.27 -15.68 23.30
N ILE A 104 36.76 -14.60 22.68
CA ILE A 104 36.83 -13.27 23.29
C ILE A 104 35.41 -12.75 23.58
N GLU A 105 34.48 -12.83 22.63
CA GLU A 105 33.07 -12.42 22.78
C GLU A 105 32.38 -13.10 23.97
N TYR A 106 32.74 -14.35 24.25
CA TYR A 106 32.22 -15.05 25.41
C TYR A 106 32.91 -14.64 26.72
N THR A 107 34.24 -14.57 26.74
CA THR A 107 35.01 -14.25 27.96
C THR A 107 34.82 -12.82 28.43
N VAL A 108 34.61 -11.84 27.53
CA VAL A 108 34.32 -10.47 27.94
C VAL A 108 33.00 -10.36 28.71
N LYS A 109 32.08 -11.32 28.54
CA LYS A 109 30.79 -11.38 29.26
C LYS A 109 30.89 -12.08 30.63
N MET A 110 32.03 -12.67 30.97
CA MET A 110 32.20 -13.42 32.21
C MET A 110 32.33 -12.49 33.42
N LYS A 111 31.76 -12.92 34.56
CA LYS A 111 31.63 -12.11 35.78
C LYS A 111 32.99 -11.67 36.36
N ASN A 112 33.99 -12.52 36.25
CA ASN A 112 35.32 -12.32 36.86
C ASN A 112 36.35 -11.70 35.91
N ILE A 113 35.95 -11.24 34.71
CA ILE A 113 36.87 -10.60 33.76
C ILE A 113 37.39 -9.25 34.30
N SER A 114 38.70 -9.10 34.37
CA SER A 114 39.35 -7.90 34.90
C SER A 114 39.59 -6.83 33.82
N LYS A 115 39.78 -5.57 34.24
CA LYS A 115 40.19 -4.47 33.35
C LYS A 115 41.45 -4.80 32.55
N GLN A 116 42.44 -5.43 33.19
CA GLN A 116 43.72 -5.77 32.56
C GLN A 116 43.55 -6.77 31.40
N MET A 117 42.63 -7.72 31.53
CA MET A 117 42.34 -8.71 30.48
C MET A 117 41.64 -8.06 29.28
N ILE A 118 40.68 -7.16 29.51
CA ILE A 118 40.00 -6.42 28.43
C ILE A 118 41.02 -5.56 27.66
N VAL A 119 41.88 -4.83 28.38
CA VAL A 119 42.96 -4.05 27.78
C VAL A 119 43.90 -4.93 26.96
N ARG A 120 44.23 -6.13 27.46
CA ARG A 120 45.05 -7.11 26.73
C ARG A 120 44.41 -7.50 25.41
N TYR A 121 43.11 -7.81 25.40
CA TYR A 121 42.39 -8.12 24.15
C TYR A 121 42.49 -6.99 23.13
N PHE A 122 42.24 -5.73 23.52
CA PHE A 122 42.29 -4.61 22.57
C PHE A 122 43.72 -4.28 22.12
N ASN A 123 44.72 -4.37 22.99
CA ASN A 123 46.12 -4.23 22.59
C ASN A 123 46.58 -5.30 21.59
N THR A 124 45.99 -6.49 21.63
CA THR A 124 46.24 -7.55 20.65
C THR A 124 45.42 -7.35 19.37
N ILE A 125 44.15 -6.96 19.48
CA ILE A 125 43.25 -6.81 18.32
C ILE A 125 43.68 -5.62 17.45
N MET A 126 43.89 -4.44 18.04
CA MET A 126 44.13 -3.18 17.31
C MET A 126 45.24 -3.26 16.23
N PRO A 127 46.44 -3.83 16.50
CA PRO A 127 47.49 -3.91 15.48
C PRO A 127 47.33 -5.07 14.49
N HIS A 128 46.49 -6.07 14.77
CA HIS A 128 46.44 -7.33 14.03
C HIS A 128 45.10 -7.62 13.33
N PHE A 129 44.06 -6.86 13.64
CA PHE A 129 42.71 -7.08 13.13
C PHE A 129 42.29 -5.99 12.14
N HIS A 130 42.24 -6.32 10.86
CA HIS A 130 41.65 -5.45 9.85
C HIS A 130 40.22 -5.89 9.53
N CYS A 131 39.23 -5.22 10.14
CA CYS A 131 37.82 -5.62 10.10
C CYS A 131 37.30 -5.89 8.67
N GLN A 132 37.62 -5.01 7.72
CA GLN A 132 37.13 -5.07 6.33
C GLN A 132 37.63 -6.29 5.55
N SER A 133 38.74 -6.90 5.98
CA SER A 133 39.27 -8.14 5.38
C SER A 133 38.54 -9.41 5.82
N GLN A 134 37.69 -9.33 6.84
CA GLN A 134 37.06 -10.50 7.47
C GLN A 134 35.70 -10.81 6.86
N LEU A 135 35.21 -12.04 7.06
CA LEU A 135 33.87 -12.42 6.62
C LEU A 135 32.79 -11.69 7.43
N GLN A 136 31.58 -11.61 6.88
CA GLN A 136 30.46 -10.84 7.46
C GLN A 136 30.14 -11.27 8.91
N ASN A 137 30.11 -12.57 9.20
CA ASN A 137 29.89 -13.11 10.56
C ASN A 137 31.04 -12.80 11.55
N ASP A 138 32.28 -12.73 11.06
CA ASP A 138 33.44 -12.44 11.89
C ASP A 138 33.42 -10.96 12.32
N ARG A 139 33.07 -10.07 11.38
CA ARG A 139 32.83 -8.64 11.66
C ARG A 139 31.68 -8.46 12.65
N TYR A 140 30.57 -9.18 12.46
CA TYR A 140 29.44 -9.18 13.39
C TYR A 140 29.86 -9.58 14.81
N THR A 141 30.67 -10.63 14.94
CA THR A 141 31.21 -11.07 16.25
C THR A 141 32.04 -9.99 16.91
N PHE A 142 32.88 -9.29 16.14
CA PHE A 142 33.65 -8.15 16.66
C PHE A 142 32.75 -7.00 17.12
N TYR A 143 31.70 -6.66 16.35
CA TYR A 143 30.74 -5.63 16.76
C TYR A 143 29.97 -6.04 18.04
N CYS A 144 29.67 -7.32 18.25
CA CYS A 144 29.09 -7.82 19.50
C CYS A 144 30.04 -7.62 20.70
N ILE A 145 31.36 -7.80 20.52
CA ILE A 145 32.35 -7.47 21.54
C ILE A 145 32.28 -5.98 21.87
N LEU A 146 32.39 -5.12 20.85
CA LEU A 146 32.31 -3.66 21.03
C LEU A 146 31.01 -3.24 21.72
N GLN A 147 29.87 -3.82 21.35
CA GLN A 147 28.57 -3.53 21.95
C GLN A 147 28.58 -3.82 23.46
N TYR A 148 29.10 -4.99 23.85
CA TYR A 148 29.18 -5.35 25.25
C TYR A 148 30.10 -4.39 26.03
N ILE A 149 31.24 -4.01 25.44
CA ILE A 149 32.18 -3.05 26.02
C ILE A 149 31.52 -1.67 26.20
N PHE A 150 30.85 -1.14 25.18
CA PHE A 150 30.19 0.16 25.25
C PHE A 150 29.10 0.21 26.33
N LEU A 151 28.37 -0.90 26.50
CA LEU A 151 27.28 -1.00 27.47
C LEU A 151 27.77 -1.18 28.91
N ASN A 152 28.82 -1.97 29.13
CA ASN A 152 29.13 -2.49 30.46
C ASN A 152 30.53 -2.13 30.96
N ARG A 153 31.50 -1.86 30.08
CA ARG A 153 32.94 -1.80 30.42
C ARG A 153 33.70 -0.66 29.74
N LEU A 154 33.01 0.38 29.26
CA LEU A 154 33.65 1.48 28.50
C LEU A 154 34.72 2.20 29.33
N ASP A 155 34.48 2.38 30.64
CA ASP A 155 35.41 3.03 31.56
C ASP A 155 36.75 2.30 31.68
N ASP A 156 36.77 0.98 31.42
CA ASP A 156 38.00 0.20 31.43
C ASP A 156 38.95 0.60 30.29
N LEU A 157 38.44 1.14 29.18
CA LEU A 157 39.22 1.47 27.98
C LEU A 157 39.42 2.98 27.76
N ARG A 158 38.78 3.86 28.56
CA ARG A 158 38.89 5.33 28.40
C ARG A 158 40.32 5.86 28.33
N PHE A 159 41.24 5.25 29.08
CA PHE A 159 42.63 5.69 29.14
C PHE A 159 43.40 5.48 27.83
N MET A 160 42.90 4.60 26.93
CA MET A 160 43.49 4.39 25.60
C MET A 160 43.21 5.56 24.65
N GLY A 161 42.27 6.45 25.01
CA GLY A 161 42.07 7.74 24.33
C GLY A 161 41.83 7.60 22.81
N PRO A 162 42.48 8.43 21.98
CA PRO A 162 42.26 8.47 20.53
C PRO A 162 42.52 7.14 19.82
N ASP A 163 43.44 6.30 20.30
CA ASP A 163 43.77 5.03 19.63
C ASP A 163 42.57 4.07 19.65
N PHE A 164 41.82 4.04 20.76
CA PHE A 164 40.61 3.23 20.87
C PHE A 164 39.48 3.80 20.00
N LEU A 165 39.31 5.12 19.96
CA LEU A 165 38.35 5.76 19.06
C LEU A 165 38.68 5.44 17.60
N TYR A 166 39.95 5.54 17.21
CA TYR A 166 40.42 5.19 15.87
C TYR A 166 40.09 3.74 15.54
N CYS A 167 40.34 2.79 16.46
CA CYS A 167 39.97 1.39 16.27
C CYS A 167 38.46 1.21 16.01
N VAL A 168 37.60 1.92 16.73
CA VAL A 168 36.15 1.83 16.55
C VAL A 168 35.75 2.36 15.17
N ILE A 169 36.15 3.58 14.81
CA ILE A 169 35.77 4.19 13.52
C ILE A 169 36.40 3.43 12.35
N SER A 170 37.65 2.99 12.46
CA SER A 170 38.31 2.20 11.41
C SER A 170 37.67 0.82 11.25
N SER A 171 37.06 0.26 12.30
CA SER A 171 36.40 -1.04 12.21
C SER A 171 35.09 -0.99 11.44
N MET A 172 34.41 0.15 11.44
CA MET A 172 33.15 0.32 10.72
C MET A 172 33.34 0.89 9.31
N ASP A 173 34.46 1.54 9.02
CA ASP A 173 34.75 2.13 7.71
C ASP A 173 34.49 1.14 6.56
N GLY A 174 33.62 1.51 5.62
CA GLY A 174 33.28 0.68 4.47
C GLY A 174 32.45 -0.58 4.75
N GLU A 175 31.84 -0.74 5.94
CA GLU A 175 30.87 -1.81 6.18
C GLU A 175 29.64 -1.68 5.25
N ARG A 176 29.19 -2.78 4.65
CA ARG A 176 28.10 -2.78 3.65
C ARG A 176 26.93 -3.68 4.03
N ASP A 177 27.14 -4.60 4.98
CA ASP A 177 26.08 -5.53 5.36
C ASP A 177 25.02 -4.83 6.24
N PRO A 178 23.73 -4.88 5.89
CA PRO A 178 22.68 -4.16 6.61
C PRO A 178 22.49 -4.64 8.06
N ASN A 179 22.77 -5.93 8.36
CA ASN A 179 22.66 -6.45 9.73
C ASN A 179 23.79 -5.93 10.62
N ASN A 180 24.99 -5.79 10.06
CA ASN A 180 26.13 -5.19 10.74
C ASN A 180 25.91 -3.68 10.94
N LEU A 181 25.47 -2.97 9.90
CA LEU A 181 25.20 -1.53 9.97
C LEU A 181 24.12 -1.19 11.01
N ILE A 182 23.03 -1.95 11.07
CA ILE A 182 21.98 -1.67 12.06
C ILE A 182 22.48 -1.89 13.50
N LEU A 183 23.32 -2.90 13.73
CA LEU A 183 23.94 -3.14 15.04
C LEU A 183 24.82 -1.95 15.44
N LEU A 184 25.69 -1.52 14.53
CA LEU A 184 26.57 -0.36 14.70
C LEU A 184 25.78 0.93 14.98
N PHE A 185 24.81 1.27 14.12
CA PHE A 185 24.03 2.51 14.28
C PHE A 185 23.20 2.53 15.58
N ARG A 186 22.84 1.37 16.13
CA ARG A 186 22.15 1.31 17.44
C ARG A 186 23.08 1.50 18.63
N MET A 187 24.33 1.06 18.55
CA MET A 187 25.28 1.10 19.67
C MET A 187 26.18 2.36 19.67
N LEU A 188 26.49 2.93 18.51
CA LEU A 188 27.38 4.09 18.38
C LEU A 188 26.93 5.33 19.15
N PRO A 189 25.63 5.72 19.17
CA PRO A 189 25.20 6.91 19.93
C PRO A 189 25.56 6.84 21.42
N GLN A 190 25.54 5.64 22.01
CA GLN A 190 25.94 5.46 23.40
C GLN A 190 27.45 5.62 23.59
N PHE A 191 28.26 5.11 22.65
CA PHE A 191 29.70 5.28 22.70
C PHE A 191 30.10 6.75 22.52
N LEU A 192 29.61 7.40 21.48
CA LEU A 192 29.96 8.78 21.11
C LEU A 192 29.60 9.78 22.21
N ARG A 193 28.44 9.63 22.88
CA ARG A 193 28.04 10.49 24.00
C ARG A 193 28.93 10.35 25.24
N ASN A 194 29.59 9.21 25.40
CA ASN A 194 30.32 8.87 26.60
C ASN A 194 31.84 8.83 26.40
N PHE A 195 32.36 8.97 25.17
CA PHE A 195 33.79 8.90 24.88
C PHE A 195 34.29 10.21 24.24
N PRO A 196 35.40 10.79 24.72
CA PRO A 196 35.90 12.06 24.20
C PRO A 196 36.42 11.92 22.76
N LEU A 197 35.87 12.68 21.83
CA LEU A 197 36.28 12.66 20.41
C LEU A 197 37.60 13.39 20.16
N GLY A 198 37.81 14.51 20.87
CA GLY A 198 39.04 15.30 20.75
C GLY A 198 39.27 15.82 19.34
N HIS A 199 40.51 15.67 18.85
CA HIS A 199 40.88 16.12 17.50
C HIS A 199 40.32 15.23 16.38
N LEU A 200 39.81 14.03 16.70
CA LEU A 200 39.26 13.08 15.72
C LEU A 200 37.76 13.29 15.45
N ALA A 201 37.18 14.41 15.89
CA ALA A 201 35.74 14.64 15.78
C ALA A 201 35.27 14.72 14.32
N GLU A 202 36.05 15.39 13.45
CA GLU A 202 35.77 15.52 12.01
C GLU A 202 35.91 14.15 11.32
N GLU A 203 37.00 13.43 11.56
CA GLU A 203 37.21 12.10 10.99
C GLU A 203 36.13 11.10 11.45
N THR A 204 35.72 11.19 12.71
CA THR A 204 34.62 10.36 13.25
C THR A 204 33.30 10.69 12.55
N PHE A 205 33.02 11.99 12.33
CA PHE A 205 31.84 12.41 11.60
C PHE A 205 31.85 11.89 10.15
N ASP A 206 32.96 12.05 9.43
CA ASP A 206 33.10 11.66 8.03
C ASP A 206 32.88 10.16 7.81
N VAL A 207 33.46 9.31 8.66
CA VAL A 207 33.27 7.85 8.60
C VAL A 207 31.80 7.47 8.78
N ILE A 208 31.06 8.17 9.64
CA ILE A 208 29.62 7.90 9.83
C ILE A 208 28.79 8.53 8.71
N ALA A 209 29.13 9.74 8.29
CA ALA A 209 28.40 10.51 7.28
C ALA A 209 28.51 9.93 5.87
N CYS A 210 29.54 9.12 5.58
CA CYS A 210 29.68 8.48 4.27
C CYS A 210 28.51 7.56 3.88
N TYR A 211 27.72 7.10 4.86
CA TYR A 211 26.51 6.31 4.66
C TYR A 211 25.27 7.13 4.27
N PHE A 212 25.37 8.47 4.25
CA PHE A 212 24.23 9.36 4.03
C PHE A 212 24.18 9.93 2.58
N PRO A 213 23.04 9.87 1.88
CA PRO A 213 21.78 9.24 2.27
C PRO A 213 21.81 7.71 2.06
N ILE A 214 20.93 6.97 2.74
CA ILE A 214 20.89 5.50 2.62
C ILE A 214 20.30 5.10 1.27
N ASP A 215 21.10 4.41 0.47
CA ASP A 215 20.70 3.76 -0.79
C ASP A 215 20.63 2.23 -0.57
N PHE A 216 19.47 1.74 -0.10
CA PHE A 216 19.23 0.33 0.22
C PHE A 216 17.89 -0.11 -0.36
N TYR A 217 17.87 -1.27 -1.03
CA TYR A 217 16.68 -1.87 -1.60
C TYR A 217 16.30 -3.14 -0.85
N GLU A 218 15.08 -3.16 -0.32
CA GLU A 218 14.55 -4.30 0.43
C GLU A 218 14.28 -5.51 -0.48
N THR A 219 14.67 -6.70 -0.01
CA THR A 219 14.33 -7.99 -0.63
C THR A 219 13.28 -8.72 0.20
N GLU A 220 12.57 -9.71 -0.35
CA GLU A 220 11.56 -10.49 0.39
C GLU A 220 12.13 -11.21 1.64
N GLU A 221 13.45 -11.40 1.71
CA GLU A 221 14.17 -12.01 2.83
C GLU A 221 14.74 -10.99 3.84
N SER A 222 14.66 -9.68 3.53
CA SER A 222 15.22 -8.62 4.37
C SER A 222 14.40 -8.45 5.65
N LYS A 223 15.06 -8.60 6.81
CA LYS A 223 14.45 -8.36 8.13
C LYS A 223 14.46 -6.89 8.56
N ILE A 224 15.25 -6.06 7.88
CA ILE A 224 15.54 -4.66 8.21
C ILE A 224 15.05 -3.80 7.05
N THR A 225 14.38 -2.69 7.38
CA THR A 225 13.89 -1.75 6.37
C THR A 225 14.90 -0.65 6.08
N ARG A 226 14.79 -0.04 4.90
CA ARG A 226 15.61 1.11 4.51
C ARG A 226 15.44 2.28 5.47
N ASP A 227 14.19 2.56 5.85
CA ASP A 227 13.86 3.66 6.76
C ASP A 227 14.40 3.41 8.18
N GLU A 228 14.48 2.16 8.61
CA GLU A 228 15.10 1.81 9.88
C GLU A 228 16.61 2.12 9.88
N LEU A 229 17.34 1.80 8.80
CA LEU A 229 18.75 2.17 8.65
C LEU A 229 18.93 3.69 8.61
N ALA A 230 18.17 4.40 7.79
CA ALA A 230 18.26 5.85 7.65
C ALA A 230 17.98 6.60 8.97
N THR A 231 16.98 6.13 9.73
CA THR A 231 16.63 6.72 11.02
C THR A 231 17.74 6.52 12.05
N ASN A 232 18.32 5.31 12.14
CA ASN A 232 19.39 5.04 13.11
C ASN A 232 20.71 5.73 12.71
N LEU A 233 21.02 5.84 11.43
CA LEU A 233 22.15 6.65 10.95
C LEU A 233 21.98 8.12 11.36
N SER A 234 20.81 8.71 11.11
CA SER A 234 20.53 10.12 11.47
C SER A 234 20.68 10.37 12.97
N ARG A 235 20.35 9.39 13.83
CA ARG A 235 20.60 9.44 15.27
C ARG A 235 22.09 9.43 15.62
N CYS A 236 22.92 8.71 14.88
CA CYS A 236 24.37 8.73 15.07
C CYS A 236 24.94 10.11 14.73
N LEU A 237 24.53 10.70 13.60
CA LEU A 237 24.98 12.02 13.14
C LEU A 237 24.55 13.18 14.06
N THR A 238 23.54 12.97 14.90
CA THR A 238 22.98 14.01 15.79
C THR A 238 23.11 13.68 17.28
N CYS A 239 23.95 12.70 17.66
CA CYS A 239 24.03 12.24 19.05
C CYS A 239 24.93 13.09 19.96
N VAL A 240 25.84 13.90 19.40
CA VAL A 240 26.86 14.71 20.09
C VAL A 240 26.97 16.10 19.49
N GLU A 241 27.24 17.11 20.33
CA GLU A 241 27.22 18.53 19.94
C GLU A 241 28.38 18.93 19.02
N GLU A 242 29.52 18.23 19.09
CA GLU A 242 30.66 18.48 18.20
C GLU A 242 30.33 18.25 16.71
N PHE A 243 29.29 17.46 16.41
CA PHE A 243 28.88 17.18 15.02
C PHE A 243 28.05 18.29 14.38
N ALA A 244 27.51 19.24 15.17
CA ALA A 244 26.60 20.25 14.65
C ALA A 244 27.18 21.08 13.49
N ASP A 245 28.46 21.44 13.59
CA ASP A 245 29.18 22.27 12.61
C ASP A 245 29.39 21.56 11.25
N PHE A 246 29.27 20.22 11.21
CA PHE A 246 29.39 19.41 9.99
C PHE A 246 28.04 18.87 9.51
N CYS A 247 27.17 18.50 10.45
CA CYS A 247 25.87 17.86 10.17
C CYS A 247 24.86 18.82 9.53
N ILE A 248 24.81 20.08 9.98
CA ILE A 248 23.89 21.08 9.40
C ILE A 248 24.28 21.40 7.94
N PRO A 249 25.56 21.71 7.61
CA PRO A 249 25.99 21.87 6.23
C PRO A 249 25.73 20.63 5.35
N LEU A 250 25.99 19.42 5.85
CA LEU A 250 25.71 18.18 5.12
C LEU A 250 24.24 18.06 4.74
N ALA A 251 23.33 18.28 5.70
CA ALA A 251 21.90 18.23 5.45
C ALA A 251 21.47 19.29 4.41
N LEU A 252 21.98 20.53 4.52
CA LEU A 252 21.67 21.61 3.59
C LEU A 252 22.18 21.32 2.17
N GLN A 253 23.41 20.81 2.04
CA GLN A 253 24.00 20.43 0.75
C GLN A 253 23.20 19.30 0.07
N LYS A 254 22.79 18.28 0.84
CA LYS A 254 22.06 17.13 0.29
C LYS A 254 20.60 17.43 -0.04
N LEU A 255 20.00 18.51 0.50
CA LEU A 255 18.67 18.99 0.09
C LEU A 255 18.60 19.46 -1.38
N GLU A 256 19.73 19.85 -1.96
CA GLU A 256 19.82 20.27 -3.37
C GLU A 256 19.78 19.09 -4.35
N ALA A 257 19.90 17.84 -3.88
CA ALA A 257 19.87 16.65 -4.73
C ALA A 257 18.55 16.50 -5.49
N SER A 258 18.58 15.93 -6.70
CA SER A 258 17.38 15.69 -7.51
C SER A 258 16.50 14.55 -6.98
N LEU A 259 17.10 13.58 -6.27
CA LEU A 259 16.42 12.39 -5.76
C LEU A 259 15.49 12.73 -4.57
N LYS A 260 14.19 12.42 -4.69
CA LYS A 260 13.18 12.64 -3.63
C LYS A 260 13.58 12.03 -2.28
N VAL A 261 14.07 10.80 -2.32
CA VAL A 261 14.47 10.04 -1.14
C VAL A 261 15.61 10.73 -0.38
N ALA A 262 16.62 11.23 -1.09
CA ALA A 262 17.71 12.01 -0.50
C ALA A 262 17.21 13.32 0.15
N LYS A 263 16.22 14.00 -0.47
CA LYS A 263 15.60 15.18 0.14
C LYS A 263 14.88 14.84 1.44
N LEU A 264 14.12 13.74 1.48
CA LEU A 264 13.41 13.31 2.68
C LEU A 264 14.37 12.98 3.83
N ASP A 265 15.44 12.23 3.55
CA ASP A 265 16.49 11.94 4.53
C ASP A 265 17.15 13.23 5.04
N SER A 266 17.42 14.19 4.15
CA SER A 266 18.05 15.47 4.50
C SER A 266 17.15 16.36 5.34
N LEU A 267 15.84 16.39 5.06
CA LEU A 267 14.85 17.07 5.89
C LEU A 267 14.73 16.39 7.25
N HIS A 268 14.72 15.06 7.30
CA HIS A 268 14.70 14.31 8.56
C HIS A 268 15.94 14.59 9.41
N LEU A 269 17.13 14.59 8.81
CA LEU A 269 18.38 14.91 9.48
C LEU A 269 18.37 16.36 10.01
N LEU A 270 17.95 17.32 9.19
CA LEU A 270 17.87 18.73 9.58
C LEU A 270 16.87 18.97 10.72
N LYS A 271 15.75 18.24 10.71
CA LYS A 271 14.79 18.24 11.83
C LYS A 271 15.47 17.77 13.12
N LEU A 272 16.17 16.64 13.10
CA LEU A 272 16.88 16.12 14.27
C LEU A 272 18.00 17.07 14.74
N CYS A 273 18.67 17.77 13.82
CA CYS A 273 19.63 18.81 14.18
C CYS A 273 18.96 19.91 15.01
N CYS A 274 17.78 20.39 14.59
CA CYS A 274 17.02 21.42 15.32
C CYS A 274 16.52 20.93 16.69
N GLU A 275 16.28 19.63 16.86
CA GLU A 275 15.79 19.04 18.11
C GLU A 275 16.91 18.73 19.11
N ASN A 276 18.10 18.36 18.63
CA ASN A 276 19.17 17.80 19.47
C ASN A 276 20.34 18.76 19.75
N PHE A 277 20.68 19.66 18.83
CA PHE A 277 21.84 20.55 18.99
C PHE A 277 21.51 21.84 19.74
N ASP A 278 22.55 22.55 20.20
CA ASP A 278 22.39 23.86 20.83
C ASP A 278 21.69 24.83 19.86
N PRO A 279 20.54 25.42 20.25
CA PRO A 279 19.83 26.41 19.45
C PRO A 279 20.70 27.58 18.99
N VAL A 280 21.79 27.93 19.69
CA VAL A 280 22.74 28.96 19.27
C VAL A 280 23.44 28.58 17.97
N LYS A 281 23.83 27.31 17.79
CA LYS A 281 24.44 26.83 16.55
C LYS A 281 23.43 26.82 15.41
N ILE A 282 22.19 26.39 15.69
CA ILE A 282 21.10 26.41 14.70
C ILE A 282 20.78 27.84 14.24
N LYS A 283 20.82 28.80 15.15
CA LYS A 283 20.54 30.22 14.87
C LYS A 283 21.47 30.83 13.83
N VAL A 284 22.72 30.36 13.72
CA VAL A 284 23.67 30.83 12.69
C VAL A 284 23.18 30.51 11.28
N HIS A 285 22.45 29.40 11.11
CA HIS A 285 21.98 28.90 9.81
C HIS A 285 20.50 29.23 9.52
N ILE A 286 19.82 29.97 10.41
CA ILE A 286 18.36 30.15 10.35
C ILE A 286 17.85 30.77 9.04
N GLU A 287 18.56 31.76 8.50
CA GLU A 287 18.15 32.43 7.26
C GLU A 287 18.24 31.51 6.05
N GLU A 288 19.29 30.67 6.00
CA GLU A 288 19.51 29.70 4.95
C GLU A 288 18.49 28.56 5.01
N ILE A 289 18.28 27.99 6.21
CA ILE A 289 17.25 26.99 6.46
C ILE A 289 15.89 27.55 6.04
N TRP A 290 15.54 28.76 6.47
CA TRP A 290 14.28 29.40 6.11
C TRP A 290 14.12 29.60 4.59
N ARG A 291 15.16 30.06 3.91
CA ARG A 291 15.15 30.26 2.45
C ARG A 291 14.80 28.97 1.71
N ILE A 292 15.45 27.85 2.09
CA ILE A 292 15.24 26.55 1.46
C ILE A 292 13.85 26.00 1.78
N LEU A 293 13.43 26.01 3.06
CA LEU A 293 12.12 25.55 3.47
C LEU A 293 11.00 26.34 2.79
N LYS A 294 11.16 27.67 2.67
CA LYS A 294 10.21 28.52 1.94
C LYS A 294 10.08 28.10 0.47
N MET A 295 11.19 27.85 -0.21
CA MET A 295 11.16 27.40 -1.61
C MET A 295 10.45 26.04 -1.76
N ILE A 296 10.74 25.09 -0.87
CA ILE A 296 10.10 23.76 -0.88
C ILE A 296 8.60 23.86 -0.59
N ILE A 297 8.21 24.61 0.44
CA ILE A 297 6.80 24.73 0.87
C ILE A 297 5.97 25.52 -0.16
N MET A 298 6.56 26.49 -0.85
CA MET A 298 5.86 27.32 -1.85
C MET A 298 5.86 26.72 -3.27
N ALA A 299 6.56 25.60 -3.52
CA ALA A 299 6.56 24.96 -4.83
C ALA A 299 5.18 24.37 -5.16
N ASP A 300 4.65 24.68 -6.35
CA ASP A 300 3.31 24.27 -6.81
C ASP A 300 3.44 23.01 -7.69
N THR A 301 3.30 21.82 -7.11
CA THR A 301 3.35 20.55 -7.86
C THR A 301 2.35 19.51 -7.30
N GLU A 302 1.63 18.84 -8.20
CA GLU A 302 0.62 17.80 -7.92
C GLU A 302 1.20 16.61 -7.11
N ASP A 303 0.47 16.23 -6.05
CA ASP A 303 0.45 15.03 -5.16
C ASP A 303 1.76 14.29 -4.78
N SER A 304 2.76 14.19 -5.65
CA SER A 304 4.04 13.51 -5.39
C SER A 304 5.01 14.31 -4.48
N ALA A 305 4.78 15.62 -4.32
CA ALA A 305 5.55 16.55 -3.48
C ALA A 305 5.01 16.72 -2.06
N ASP A 306 3.85 16.12 -1.73
CA ASP A 306 3.25 16.29 -0.40
C ASP A 306 4.14 15.76 0.72
N GLU A 307 4.80 14.62 0.55
CA GLU A 307 5.71 14.08 1.58
C GLU A 307 6.90 14.99 1.86
N VAL A 308 7.51 15.57 0.82
CA VAL A 308 8.66 16.49 0.96
C VAL A 308 8.21 17.79 1.62
N ARG A 309 7.02 18.28 1.24
CA ARG A 309 6.42 19.48 1.84
C ARG A 309 6.10 19.26 3.31
N GLU A 310 5.50 18.13 3.68
CA GLU A 310 5.20 17.79 5.08
C GLU A 310 6.49 17.60 5.90
N ALA A 311 7.53 16.97 5.34
CA ALA A 311 8.83 16.87 5.98
C ALA A 311 9.47 18.26 6.22
N ALA A 312 9.37 19.18 5.24
CA ALA A 312 9.86 20.55 5.37
C ALA A 312 9.09 21.35 6.43
N ILE A 313 7.77 21.15 6.53
CA ILE A 313 6.96 21.72 7.62
C ILE A 313 7.40 21.15 8.98
N GLY A 314 7.75 19.85 9.03
CA GLY A 314 8.33 19.21 10.21
C GLY A 314 9.62 19.87 10.68
N VAL A 315 10.54 20.18 9.75
CA VAL A 315 11.77 20.94 10.04
C VAL A 315 11.44 22.34 10.55
N LEU A 316 10.52 23.05 9.88
CA LEU A 316 10.13 24.40 10.28
C LEU A 316 9.58 24.43 11.71
N THR A 317 8.83 23.40 12.10
CA THR A 317 8.29 23.24 13.44
C THR A 317 9.39 23.02 14.47
N ALA A 318 10.34 22.12 14.19
CA ALA A 318 11.49 21.90 15.07
C ALA A 318 12.38 23.15 15.19
N LEU A 319 12.61 23.87 14.10
CA LEU A 319 13.34 25.13 14.08
C LEU A 319 12.66 26.18 14.97
N LEU A 320 11.34 26.37 14.85
CA LEU A 320 10.59 27.31 15.67
C LEU A 320 10.63 26.94 17.16
N TYR A 321 10.58 25.65 17.49
CA TYR A 321 10.71 25.17 18.86
C TYR A 321 12.13 25.41 19.43
N SER A 322 13.18 25.20 18.63
CA SER A 322 14.56 25.48 19.05
C SER A 322 14.75 26.96 19.46
N LEU A 323 14.09 27.88 18.76
CA LEU A 323 14.12 29.32 19.06
C LEU A 323 13.41 29.69 20.37
N THR A 324 12.46 28.87 20.81
CA THR A 324 11.80 29.08 22.12
C THR A 324 12.65 28.64 23.31
N ILE A 325 13.68 27.81 23.08
CA ILE A 325 14.52 27.21 24.14
C ILE A 325 15.78 28.04 24.44
N ILE A 326 16.18 28.96 23.56
CA ILE A 326 17.37 29.81 23.72
C ILE A 326 17.31 30.53 25.08
N LYS A 327 18.20 30.18 26.00
CA LYS A 327 18.28 30.79 27.34
C LYS A 327 18.95 32.17 27.24
N GLY A 328 18.15 33.23 27.31
CA GLY A 328 18.59 34.65 27.31
C GLY A 328 17.82 35.50 26.30
N ASP A 329 17.50 36.74 26.69
CA ASP A 329 16.54 37.71 26.10
C ASP A 329 15.16 37.12 25.73
N ASN A 330 14.13 37.57 26.46
CA ASN A 330 12.71 37.19 26.39
C ASN A 330 12.34 36.16 25.30
N GLU A 331 12.10 34.90 25.70
CA GLU A 331 11.73 33.76 24.82
C GLU A 331 10.67 34.12 23.75
N GLN A 332 9.71 34.99 24.09
CA GLN A 332 8.66 35.47 23.18
C GLN A 332 9.15 36.47 22.13
N GLU A 333 10.19 37.25 22.41
CA GLU A 333 10.72 38.29 21.52
C GLU A 333 11.46 37.67 20.33
N GLN A 334 12.25 36.61 20.55
CA GLN A 334 12.96 35.94 19.45
C GLN A 334 12.00 35.22 18.50
N LEU A 335 11.03 34.48 19.05
CA LEU A 335 9.96 33.87 18.25
C LEU A 335 9.15 34.95 17.51
N SER A 336 8.78 36.04 18.20
CA SER A 336 8.05 37.16 17.60
C SER A 336 8.83 37.75 16.42
N ASN A 337 10.12 38.02 16.59
CA ASN A 337 11.00 38.59 15.57
C ASN A 337 11.09 37.70 14.33
N PHE A 338 11.26 36.38 14.50
CA PHE A 338 11.31 35.47 13.37
C PHE A 338 9.93 35.30 12.68
N LEU A 339 8.84 35.25 13.45
CA LEU A 339 7.48 35.29 12.90
C LEU A 339 7.24 36.58 12.09
N ASP A 340 7.79 37.72 12.53
CA ASP A 340 7.72 38.97 11.78
C ASP A 340 8.52 38.92 10.49
N VAL A 341 9.67 38.24 10.45
CA VAL A 341 10.42 37.96 9.22
C VAL A 341 9.58 37.12 8.26
N ILE A 342 8.96 36.04 8.74
CA ILE A 342 8.08 35.17 7.94
C ILE A 342 6.91 35.99 7.38
N LEU A 343 6.18 36.70 8.23
CA LEU A 343 5.03 37.53 7.86
C LEU A 343 5.42 38.61 6.86
N LYS A 344 6.54 39.33 7.09
CA LYS A 344 7.07 40.35 6.18
C LYS A 344 7.41 39.75 4.81
N SER A 345 8.00 38.55 4.80
CA SER A 345 8.36 37.86 3.55
C SER A 345 7.15 37.37 2.74
N SER A 346 6.00 37.20 3.39
CA SER A 346 4.72 36.81 2.79
C SER A 346 3.81 38.02 2.51
N ASN A 347 4.03 39.17 3.15
CA ASN A 347 3.15 40.33 3.12
C ASN A 347 2.87 40.84 1.70
N ARG A 348 3.88 40.83 0.81
CA ARG A 348 3.71 41.24 -0.60
C ARG A 348 2.65 40.41 -1.34
N PHE A 349 2.50 39.14 -0.96
CA PHE A 349 1.52 38.24 -1.55
C PHE A 349 0.17 38.34 -0.85
N LEU A 350 0.16 38.65 0.45
CA LEU A 350 -1.07 38.79 1.23
C LEU A 350 -1.90 40.01 0.81
N LEU A 351 -1.26 41.12 0.43
CA LEU A 351 -1.95 42.36 0.04
C LEU A 351 -2.77 42.20 -1.25
N ASP A 352 -2.25 41.42 -2.20
CA ASP A 352 -2.91 41.13 -3.48
C ASP A 352 -3.54 39.73 -3.48
N THR A 353 -4.85 39.68 -3.23
CA THR A 353 -5.64 38.45 -3.27
C THR A 353 -5.67 37.81 -4.67
N GLN A 354 -5.36 38.57 -5.72
CA GLN A 354 -5.29 38.07 -7.11
C GLN A 354 -3.91 37.51 -7.48
N ALA A 355 -2.89 37.68 -6.63
CA ALA A 355 -1.58 37.07 -6.84
C ALA A 355 -1.64 35.53 -6.85
N THR A 356 -1.01 34.87 -7.82
CA THR A 356 -0.96 33.40 -7.91
C THR A 356 -0.43 32.75 -6.64
N LEU A 357 0.52 33.41 -5.98
CA LEU A 357 1.15 32.95 -4.74
C LEU A 357 0.36 33.29 -3.46
N PHE A 358 -0.85 33.86 -3.56
CA PHE A 358 -1.67 34.19 -2.40
C PHE A 358 -2.03 32.95 -1.56
N ILE A 359 -2.72 31.96 -2.15
CA ILE A 359 -3.11 30.73 -1.44
C ILE A 359 -1.89 29.91 -0.96
N PRO A 360 -0.84 29.70 -1.77
CA PRO A 360 0.41 29.09 -1.28
C PRO A 360 1.00 29.81 -0.06
N SER A 361 0.98 31.14 -0.04
CA SER A 361 1.44 31.93 1.12
C SER A 361 0.56 31.70 2.35
N ILE A 362 -0.76 31.59 2.18
CA ILE A 362 -1.68 31.25 3.28
C ILE A 362 -1.40 29.84 3.82
N LYS A 363 -1.19 28.83 2.95
CA LYS A 363 -0.86 27.47 3.37
C LYS A 363 0.47 27.40 4.16
N LEU A 364 1.48 28.14 3.72
CA LEU A 364 2.74 28.30 4.44
C LEU A 364 2.53 28.92 5.82
N LEU A 365 1.74 30.00 5.91
CA LEU A 365 1.42 30.64 7.18
C LEU A 365 0.60 29.73 8.09
N CYS A 366 -0.34 28.96 7.55
CA CYS A 366 -1.07 27.96 8.34
C CYS A 366 -0.13 26.90 8.91
N SER A 367 0.89 26.50 8.16
CA SER A 367 1.89 25.51 8.63
C SER A 367 2.72 26.09 9.77
N VAL A 368 3.13 27.36 9.67
CA VAL A 368 3.81 28.09 10.75
C VAL A 368 2.91 28.27 11.97
N GLY A 369 1.64 28.62 11.78
CA GLY A 369 0.72 28.87 12.89
C GLY A 369 0.40 27.62 13.70
N LYS A 370 0.46 26.42 13.10
CA LYS A 370 0.28 25.14 13.83
C LYS A 370 1.40 24.80 14.82
N THR A 371 2.48 25.58 14.85
CA THR A 371 3.67 25.27 15.66
C THR A 371 3.52 25.68 17.12
N SER A 372 2.71 26.71 17.39
CA SER A 372 2.41 27.17 18.75
C SER A 372 1.13 28.01 18.78
N ASN A 373 0.47 28.07 19.93
CA ASN A 373 -0.73 28.91 20.10
C ASN A 373 -0.43 30.38 19.83
N TYR A 374 0.75 30.87 20.22
CA TYR A 374 1.17 32.24 19.96
C TYR A 374 1.30 32.54 18.45
N ALA A 375 1.98 31.65 17.70
CA ALA A 375 2.11 31.79 16.25
C ALA A 375 0.74 31.75 15.56
N CYS A 376 -0.13 30.81 15.97
CA CYS A 376 -1.49 30.70 15.45
C CYS A 376 -2.28 31.99 15.65
N LEU A 377 -2.29 32.55 16.87
CA LEU A 377 -3.00 33.80 17.19
C LEU A 377 -2.46 34.98 16.37
N LYS A 378 -1.13 35.14 16.30
CA LYS A 378 -0.49 36.26 15.58
C LYS A 378 -0.81 36.20 14.07
N ILE A 379 -0.73 35.01 13.47
CA ILE A 379 -1.01 34.80 12.05
C ILE A 379 -2.51 34.96 11.76
N ALA A 380 -3.38 34.32 12.55
CA ALA A 380 -4.82 34.40 12.36
C ALA A 380 -5.33 35.84 12.51
N ASN A 381 -4.89 36.57 13.53
CA ASN A 381 -5.18 38.00 13.70
C ASN A 381 -4.81 38.80 12.46
N LYS A 382 -3.56 38.66 11.98
CA LYS A 382 -3.08 39.43 10.82
C LYS A 382 -3.87 39.14 9.55
N VAL A 383 -4.14 37.85 9.27
CA VAL A 383 -4.81 37.43 8.04
C VAL A 383 -6.31 37.76 8.08
N TYR A 384 -7.02 37.48 9.18
CA TYR A 384 -8.45 37.78 9.24
C TYR A 384 -8.75 39.28 9.18
N LEU A 385 -8.00 40.12 9.92
CA LEU A 385 -8.19 41.57 9.88
C LEU A 385 -7.99 42.11 8.45
N MET A 386 -7.01 41.57 7.72
CA MET A 386 -6.78 41.97 6.33
C MET A 386 -7.91 41.55 5.38
N LEU A 387 -8.50 40.37 5.59
CA LEU A 387 -9.51 39.82 4.67
C LEU A 387 -10.93 40.33 4.97
N LEU A 388 -11.29 40.55 6.23
CA LEU A 388 -12.63 41.00 6.64
C LEU A 388 -12.91 42.46 6.29
N ASP A 389 -11.88 43.27 6.05
CA ASP A 389 -12.03 44.70 5.73
C ASP A 389 -12.13 44.96 4.21
N LYS A 390 -12.12 43.93 3.36
CA LYS A 390 -12.31 44.07 1.91
C LYS A 390 -13.80 44.13 1.55
N SER A 391 -14.29 45.32 1.18
CA SER A 391 -15.71 45.56 0.83
C SER A 391 -16.06 45.35 -0.65
N ASP A 392 -15.09 45.42 -1.56
CA ASP A 392 -15.29 45.25 -3.02
C ASP A 392 -14.35 44.18 -3.57
N ALA A 393 -14.86 42.97 -3.82
CA ALA A 393 -14.08 41.84 -4.29
C ALA A 393 -14.66 41.26 -5.59
N SER A 394 -13.80 41.04 -6.58
CA SER A 394 -14.16 40.28 -7.78
C SER A 394 -14.51 38.82 -7.45
N PRO A 395 -15.23 38.08 -8.34
CA PRO A 395 -15.53 36.66 -8.13
C PRO A 395 -14.29 35.80 -7.80
N LEU A 396 -13.17 36.06 -8.47
CA LEU A 396 -11.91 35.35 -8.23
C LEU A 396 -11.34 35.66 -6.83
N GLU A 397 -11.45 36.90 -6.38
CA GLU A 397 -11.01 37.29 -5.03
C GLU A 397 -11.89 36.67 -3.97
N ILE A 398 -13.21 36.64 -4.17
CA ILE A 398 -14.15 35.98 -3.25
C ILE A 398 -13.74 34.51 -3.04
N ILE A 399 -13.47 33.78 -4.14
CA ILE A 399 -13.02 32.38 -4.08
C ILE A 399 -11.80 32.24 -3.17
N ARG A 400 -10.78 33.08 -3.40
CA ARG A 400 -9.51 33.01 -2.67
C ARG A 400 -9.63 33.49 -1.23
N ILE A 401 -10.46 34.49 -0.96
CA ILE A 401 -10.76 34.97 0.40
C ILE A 401 -11.43 33.85 1.20
N ILE A 402 -12.43 33.18 0.62
CA ILE A 402 -13.12 32.06 1.26
C ILE A 402 -12.14 30.92 1.54
N GLU A 403 -11.33 30.54 0.55
CA GLU A 403 -10.33 29.49 0.72
C GLU A 403 -9.31 29.84 1.82
N ALA A 404 -8.79 31.08 1.82
CA ALA A 404 -7.85 31.54 2.83
C ALA A 404 -8.46 31.56 4.23
N MET A 405 -9.66 32.13 4.40
CA MET A 405 -10.36 32.13 5.67
C MET A 405 -10.66 30.71 6.14
N GLY A 406 -11.09 29.80 5.24
CA GLY A 406 -11.32 28.40 5.56
C GLY A 406 -10.05 27.68 6.05
N LEU A 407 -8.90 27.93 5.42
CA LEU A 407 -7.60 27.38 5.82
C LEU A 407 -7.16 27.88 7.20
N ILE A 408 -7.34 29.18 7.48
CA ILE A 408 -7.01 29.78 8.78
C ILE A 408 -7.98 29.27 9.87
N THR A 409 -9.27 29.13 9.56
CA THR A 409 -10.25 28.54 10.49
C THR A 409 -9.85 27.11 10.84
N ASN A 410 -9.47 26.31 9.86
CA ASN A 410 -9.02 24.94 10.08
C ASN A 410 -7.78 24.90 11.01
N MET A 411 -6.80 25.76 10.76
CA MET A 411 -5.62 25.89 11.63
C MET A 411 -6.04 26.21 13.07
N CYS A 412 -6.89 27.21 13.29
CA CYS A 412 -7.32 27.60 14.63
C CYS A 412 -8.04 26.46 15.35
N LEU A 413 -8.95 25.76 14.67
CA LEU A 413 -9.69 24.63 15.25
C LEU A 413 -8.78 23.44 15.59
N GLN A 414 -7.77 23.14 14.75
CA GLN A 414 -6.78 22.10 15.04
C GLN A 414 -5.92 22.44 16.26
N MET A 415 -5.62 23.72 16.46
CA MET A 415 -4.90 24.23 17.64
C MET A 415 -5.79 24.42 18.87
N GLY A 416 -7.10 24.15 18.78
CA GLY A 416 -8.04 24.36 19.88
C GLY A 416 -8.27 25.83 20.25
N ILE A 417 -8.01 26.75 19.32
CA ILE A 417 -8.18 28.20 19.53
C ILE A 417 -9.60 28.61 19.13
N GLU A 418 -10.30 29.26 20.05
CA GLU A 418 -11.61 29.86 19.78
C GLU A 418 -11.44 31.13 18.92
N LEU A 419 -12.20 31.26 17.83
CA LEU A 419 -12.09 32.43 16.95
C LEU A 419 -12.41 33.75 17.66
N SER A 420 -13.28 33.72 18.68
CA SER A 420 -13.61 34.87 19.54
C SER A 420 -12.43 35.35 20.39
N SER A 421 -11.45 34.48 20.64
CA SER A 421 -10.25 34.82 21.43
C SER A 421 -9.15 35.50 20.62
N ILE A 422 -9.28 35.52 19.29
CA ILE A 422 -8.33 36.17 18.39
C ILE A 422 -8.51 37.69 18.54
N PRO A 423 -7.44 38.45 18.83
CA PRO A 423 -7.53 39.90 18.97
C PRO A 423 -8.21 40.53 17.74
N GLY A 424 -9.12 41.47 17.96
CA GLY A 424 -9.87 42.15 16.89
C GLY A 424 -11.03 41.34 16.26
N LEU A 425 -11.21 40.06 16.63
CA LEU A 425 -12.36 39.25 16.21
C LEU A 425 -13.41 39.05 17.31
N GLU A 426 -13.25 39.66 18.49
CA GLU A 426 -14.07 39.41 19.67
C GLU A 426 -15.57 39.55 19.40
N LYS A 427 -15.93 40.50 18.53
CA LYS A 427 -17.32 40.76 18.09
C LYS A 427 -17.60 40.43 16.63
N ARG A 428 -16.57 40.09 15.84
CA ARG A 428 -16.66 39.94 14.38
C ARG A 428 -16.47 38.49 13.91
N TRP A 429 -16.07 37.57 14.78
CA TRP A 429 -15.80 36.19 14.39
C TRP A 429 -17.02 35.51 13.73
N GLU A 430 -18.24 35.88 14.14
CA GLU A 430 -19.48 35.38 13.53
C GLU A 430 -19.64 35.79 12.06
N GLU A 431 -19.07 36.93 11.65
CA GLU A 431 -19.09 37.40 10.26
C GLU A 431 -18.44 36.39 9.32
N ILE A 432 -17.41 35.66 9.79
CA ILE A 432 -16.68 34.66 9.00
C ILE A 432 -17.63 33.52 8.58
N CYS A 433 -18.34 32.94 9.54
CA CYS A 433 -19.30 31.87 9.27
C CYS A 433 -20.50 32.36 8.44
N CYS A 434 -20.98 33.58 8.71
CA CYS A 434 -22.02 34.22 7.91
C CYS A 434 -21.57 34.42 6.45
N TYR A 435 -20.32 34.81 6.23
CA TYR A 435 -19.72 34.96 4.91
C TYR A 435 -19.72 33.62 4.15
N PHE A 436 -19.29 32.54 4.80
CA PHE A 436 -19.34 31.21 4.19
C PHE A 436 -20.78 30.76 3.87
N LEU A 437 -21.74 31.01 4.76
CA LEU A 437 -23.16 30.70 4.54
C LEU A 437 -23.77 31.48 3.37
N LEU A 438 -23.39 32.75 3.21
CA LEU A 438 -23.83 33.59 2.11
C LEU A 438 -23.34 33.02 0.77
N TYR A 439 -22.05 32.73 0.66
CA TYR A 439 -21.47 32.27 -0.61
C TYR A 439 -21.73 30.80 -0.93
N ALA A 440 -22.10 29.98 0.05
CA ALA A 440 -22.62 28.63 -0.18
C ALA A 440 -23.98 28.62 -0.91
N GLN A 441 -24.67 29.77 -0.97
CA GLN A 441 -25.92 29.96 -1.72
C GLN A 441 -25.70 30.61 -3.09
N ASN A 442 -24.46 30.90 -3.47
CA ASN A 442 -24.16 31.56 -4.74
C ASN A 442 -24.55 30.68 -5.95
N GLU A 443 -24.95 31.29 -7.07
CA GLU A 443 -25.32 30.52 -8.27
C GLU A 443 -24.11 29.86 -8.94
N LEU A 444 -22.92 30.46 -8.85
CA LEU A 444 -21.70 29.98 -9.49
C LEU A 444 -21.05 28.83 -8.68
N PRO A 445 -20.87 27.64 -9.28
CA PRO A 445 -20.23 26.51 -8.59
C PRO A 445 -18.81 26.82 -8.10
N GLU A 446 -18.07 27.64 -8.85
CA GLU A 446 -16.68 28.05 -8.54
C GLU A 446 -16.57 28.79 -7.20
N ILE A 447 -17.61 29.53 -6.80
CA ILE A 447 -17.68 30.24 -5.51
C ILE A 447 -18.30 29.35 -4.44
N LYS A 448 -19.35 28.61 -4.80
CA LYS A 448 -20.12 27.75 -3.90
C LYS A 448 -19.28 26.64 -3.29
N ILE A 449 -18.46 25.95 -4.09
CA ILE A 449 -17.65 24.81 -3.65
C ILE A 449 -16.64 25.20 -2.56
N PRO A 450 -15.80 26.24 -2.73
CA PRO A 450 -14.93 26.74 -1.66
C PRO A 450 -15.70 27.12 -0.39
N ALA A 451 -16.89 27.74 -0.53
CA ALA A 451 -17.72 28.12 0.60
C ALA A 451 -18.24 26.90 1.38
N LEU A 452 -18.69 25.86 0.69
CA LEU A 452 -19.09 24.59 1.31
C LEU A 452 -17.92 23.91 2.02
N LYS A 453 -16.72 23.93 1.42
CA LYS A 453 -15.51 23.39 2.06
C LYS A 453 -15.16 24.15 3.35
N ALA A 454 -15.24 25.48 3.33
CA ALA A 454 -15.02 26.31 4.51
C ALA A 454 -16.10 26.06 5.58
N LEU A 455 -17.37 25.95 5.16
CA LEU A 455 -18.49 25.63 6.07
C LEU A 455 -18.28 24.30 6.78
N LYS A 456 -17.95 23.24 6.03
CA LYS A 456 -17.64 21.92 6.59
C LYS A 456 -16.63 22.02 7.74
N VAL A 457 -15.54 22.75 7.56
CA VAL A 457 -14.52 22.95 8.61
C VAL A 457 -15.11 23.68 9.81
N SER A 458 -15.90 24.74 9.57
CA SER A 458 -16.48 25.58 10.61
C SER A 458 -17.73 25.00 11.29
N THR A 459 -18.24 23.85 10.87
CA THR A 459 -19.53 23.30 11.34
C THR A 459 -19.63 23.26 12.87
N LYS A 460 -18.58 22.80 13.56
CA LYS A 460 -18.54 22.65 15.02
C LYS A 460 -18.76 23.97 15.77
N ILE A 461 -18.38 25.11 15.19
CA ILE A 461 -18.41 26.42 15.84
C ILE A 461 -19.61 27.29 15.44
N LEU A 462 -20.53 26.77 14.62
CA LEU A 462 -21.72 27.51 14.21
C LEU A 462 -22.65 27.78 15.40
N THR A 463 -23.08 29.04 15.54
CA THR A 463 -24.06 29.44 16.55
C THR A 463 -25.43 28.83 16.25
N SER A 464 -26.33 28.78 17.25
CA SER A 464 -27.67 28.21 17.07
C SER A 464 -28.48 28.90 15.96
N SER A 465 -28.29 30.21 15.77
CA SER A 465 -28.93 30.95 14.67
C SER A 465 -28.33 30.60 13.30
N GLN A 466 -26.99 30.51 13.22
CA GLN A 466 -26.30 30.14 11.99
C GLN A 466 -26.60 28.71 11.56
N ARG A 467 -26.78 27.77 12.51
CA ARG A 467 -27.15 26.38 12.21
C ARG A 467 -28.50 26.27 11.50
N GLN A 468 -29.49 27.08 11.86
CA GLN A 468 -30.78 27.09 11.17
C GLN A 468 -30.61 27.47 9.70
N ASN A 469 -29.86 28.54 9.41
CA ASN A 469 -29.53 28.93 8.04
C ASN A 469 -28.73 27.82 7.32
N TYR A 470 -27.76 27.21 8.00
CA TYR A 470 -26.96 26.12 7.45
C TYR A 470 -27.82 24.91 7.05
N TYR A 471 -28.80 24.53 7.87
CA TYR A 471 -29.74 23.46 7.56
C TYR A 471 -30.64 23.81 6.37
N CYS A 472 -31.13 25.06 6.29
CA CYS A 472 -31.87 25.54 5.12
C CYS A 472 -31.03 25.46 3.83
N VAL A 473 -29.75 25.83 3.88
CA VAL A 473 -28.82 25.72 2.74
C VAL A 473 -28.67 24.26 2.33
N ILE A 474 -28.39 23.36 3.27
CA ILE A 474 -28.25 21.92 2.99
C ILE A 474 -29.53 21.34 2.38
N ILE A 475 -30.70 21.62 2.95
CA ILE A 475 -31.99 21.16 2.43
C ILE A 475 -32.20 21.66 0.99
N THR A 476 -31.88 22.93 0.72
CA THR A 476 -32.06 23.54 -0.60
C THR A 476 -31.13 22.90 -1.63
N LEU A 477 -29.86 22.70 -1.28
CA LEU A 477 -28.86 22.09 -2.15
C LEU A 477 -29.12 20.60 -2.43
N ILE A 478 -29.62 19.84 -1.45
CA ILE A 478 -30.03 18.44 -1.67
C ILE A 478 -31.19 18.36 -2.68
N LYS A 479 -32.14 19.31 -2.64
CA LYS A 479 -33.30 19.32 -3.53
C LYS A 479 -32.97 19.78 -4.95
N SER A 480 -32.02 20.70 -5.12
CA SER A 480 -31.72 21.36 -6.39
C SER A 480 -30.93 20.48 -7.37
N ASP A 481 -30.96 20.84 -8.66
CA ASP A 481 -30.19 20.18 -9.72
C ASP A 481 -28.80 20.80 -9.81
N ILE A 482 -27.92 20.35 -8.92
CA ILE A 482 -26.52 20.79 -8.82
C ILE A 482 -25.57 19.78 -9.47
N THR A 483 -24.35 20.23 -9.79
CA THR A 483 -23.28 19.36 -10.32
C THR A 483 -22.83 18.31 -9.30
N ASP A 484 -22.19 17.23 -9.77
CA ASP A 484 -21.70 16.15 -8.89
C ASP A 484 -20.67 16.65 -7.87
N SER A 485 -19.85 17.65 -8.23
CA SER A 485 -18.88 18.27 -7.32
C SER A 485 -19.57 19.07 -6.21
N GLU A 486 -20.57 19.89 -6.55
CA GLU A 486 -21.38 20.60 -5.56
C GLU A 486 -22.12 19.64 -4.63
N ARG A 487 -22.67 18.55 -5.19
CA ARG A 487 -23.35 17.51 -4.41
C ARG A 487 -22.40 16.85 -3.43
N LYS A 488 -21.20 16.48 -3.85
CA LYS A 488 -20.19 15.88 -2.98
C LYS A 488 -19.87 16.76 -1.78
N GLU A 489 -19.64 18.05 -2.00
CA GLU A 489 -19.33 18.99 -0.90
C GLU A 489 -20.56 19.28 -0.02
N THR A 490 -21.76 19.33 -0.60
CA THR A 490 -23.03 19.46 0.15
C THR A 490 -23.23 18.27 1.08
N LEU A 491 -23.03 17.04 0.59
CA LEU A 491 -23.12 15.85 1.41
C LEU A 491 -22.02 15.80 2.48
N SER A 492 -20.80 16.27 2.16
CA SER A 492 -19.74 16.37 3.16
C SER A 492 -20.11 17.35 4.29
N CYS A 493 -20.77 18.47 3.97
CA CYS A 493 -21.33 19.39 4.97
C CYS A 493 -22.41 18.70 5.82
N PHE A 494 -23.34 17.99 5.17
CA PHE A 494 -24.41 17.26 5.84
C PHE A 494 -23.88 16.19 6.80
N LYS A 495 -22.87 15.42 6.39
CA LYS A 495 -22.16 14.44 7.24
C LYS A 495 -21.54 15.11 8.47
N GLU A 496 -20.79 16.21 8.28
CA GLU A 496 -20.13 16.88 9.41
C GLU A 496 -21.17 17.49 10.39
N ALA A 497 -22.29 17.99 9.87
CA ALA A 497 -23.39 18.48 10.69
C ALA A 497 -24.04 17.35 11.50
N ALA A 498 -24.22 16.17 10.90
CA ALA A 498 -24.76 14.99 11.56
C ALA A 498 -23.84 14.48 12.68
N LYS A 499 -22.53 14.60 12.52
CA LYS A 499 -21.53 14.24 13.54
C LYS A 499 -21.61 15.12 14.79
N TYR A 500 -21.71 16.45 14.63
CA TYR A 500 -21.73 17.37 15.78
C TYR A 500 -23.14 17.62 16.35
N PHE A 501 -24.18 17.57 15.52
CA PHE A 501 -25.55 17.99 15.88
C PHE A 501 -26.60 16.95 15.48
N LYS A 502 -26.33 15.66 15.72
CA LYS A 502 -27.18 14.52 15.30
C LYS A 502 -28.68 14.66 15.61
N GLU A 503 -29.04 15.17 16.79
CA GLU A 503 -30.44 15.34 17.20
C GLU A 503 -31.15 16.45 16.41
N GLU A 504 -30.47 17.59 16.23
CA GLU A 504 -30.97 18.69 15.41
C GLU A 504 -31.13 18.23 13.95
N ILE A 505 -30.15 17.51 13.40
CA ILE A 505 -30.21 16.98 12.03
C ILE A 505 -31.37 16.00 11.84
N ASN A 506 -31.57 15.08 12.79
CA ASN A 506 -32.71 14.17 12.73
C ASN A 506 -34.04 14.95 12.76
N ARG A 507 -34.19 15.92 13.66
CA ARG A 507 -35.44 16.68 13.84
C ARG A 507 -35.71 17.64 12.67
N GLU A 508 -34.77 18.53 12.37
CA GLU A 508 -34.96 19.67 11.46
C GLU A 508 -34.81 19.28 9.99
N ILE A 509 -34.02 18.25 9.67
CA ILE A 509 -33.77 17.84 8.28
C ILE A 509 -34.50 16.54 7.95
N ILE A 510 -34.23 15.46 8.68
CA ILE A 510 -34.72 14.13 8.27
C ILE A 510 -36.22 13.98 8.56
N GLN A 511 -36.68 14.19 9.79
CA GLN A 511 -38.09 14.07 10.12
C GLN A 511 -38.94 15.08 9.34
N PHE A 512 -38.44 16.29 9.13
CA PHE A 512 -39.09 17.31 8.31
C PHE A 512 -39.31 16.83 6.86
N ASN A 513 -38.37 16.10 6.27
CA ASN A 513 -38.47 15.56 4.90
C ASN A 513 -38.90 14.07 4.86
N LYS A 514 -39.42 13.50 5.97
CA LYS A 514 -39.78 12.07 6.07
C LYS A 514 -40.85 11.64 5.06
N ASN A 515 -41.83 12.52 4.80
CA ASN A 515 -42.87 12.26 3.81
C ASN A 515 -42.29 12.15 2.40
N ILE A 516 -41.26 12.95 2.08
CA ILE A 516 -40.56 12.85 0.81
C ILE A 516 -39.83 11.51 0.72
N LEU A 517 -39.11 11.14 1.78
CA LEU A 517 -38.33 9.90 1.87
C LEU A 517 -39.19 8.63 1.78
N LYS A 518 -40.44 8.62 2.28
CA LYS A 518 -41.29 7.42 2.29
C LYS A 518 -42.39 7.42 1.22
N GLN A 519 -43.04 8.55 0.99
CA GLN A 519 -44.34 8.60 0.28
C GLN A 519 -44.33 9.47 -0.99
N SER A 520 -43.24 10.17 -1.32
CA SER A 520 -43.16 10.98 -2.54
C SER A 520 -43.30 10.13 -3.81
N ASN A 521 -44.08 10.63 -4.77
CA ASN A 521 -44.14 10.10 -6.13
C ASN A 521 -43.05 10.66 -7.06
N ASP A 522 -42.35 11.74 -6.64
CA ASP A 522 -41.20 12.27 -7.37
C ASP A 522 -39.97 11.42 -7.07
N ILE A 523 -39.66 10.51 -8.00
CA ILE A 523 -38.55 9.54 -7.90
C ILE A 523 -37.19 10.26 -7.90
N ILE A 524 -37.05 11.36 -8.64
CA ILE A 524 -35.79 12.09 -8.75
C ILE A 524 -35.49 12.75 -7.40
N LEU A 525 -36.46 13.51 -6.88
CA LEU A 525 -36.33 14.15 -5.57
C LEU A 525 -36.07 13.12 -4.46
N LYS A 526 -36.80 12.00 -4.49
CA LYS A 526 -36.65 10.89 -3.53
C LYS A 526 -35.26 10.27 -3.61
N SER A 527 -34.71 10.09 -4.81
CA SER A 527 -33.33 9.62 -5.03
C SER A 527 -32.28 10.55 -4.43
N LYS A 528 -32.42 11.88 -4.60
CA LYS A 528 -31.49 12.84 -3.99
C LYS A 528 -31.49 12.74 -2.46
N TRP A 529 -32.67 12.59 -1.86
CA TRP A 529 -32.82 12.46 -0.42
C TRP A 529 -32.31 11.11 0.12
N LEU A 530 -32.52 10.01 -0.61
CA LEU A 530 -31.96 8.71 -0.22
C LEU A 530 -30.43 8.69 -0.32
N ASN A 531 -29.86 9.29 -1.37
CA ASN A 531 -28.42 9.47 -1.48
C ASN A 531 -27.85 10.29 -0.31
N ALA A 532 -28.53 11.37 0.08
CA ALA A 532 -28.16 12.16 1.26
C ALA A 532 -28.26 11.34 2.56
N LEU A 533 -29.33 10.56 2.74
CA LEU A 533 -29.49 9.70 3.91
C LEU A 533 -28.39 8.63 3.99
N CYS A 534 -28.08 7.96 2.88
CA CYS A 534 -26.99 6.97 2.82
C CYS A 534 -25.63 7.58 3.18
N SER A 535 -25.40 8.87 2.89
CA SER A 535 -24.16 9.55 3.28
C SER A 535 -23.95 9.58 4.80
N LEU A 536 -25.00 9.46 5.61
CA LEU A 536 -24.91 9.40 7.08
C LEU A 536 -24.51 8.02 7.62
N GLY A 537 -24.18 7.05 6.77
CA GLY A 537 -23.81 5.69 7.16
C GLY A 537 -22.57 5.57 8.06
N ASN A 538 -21.84 6.66 8.30
CA ASN A 538 -20.72 6.69 9.25
C ASN A 538 -21.19 6.82 10.72
N GLU A 539 -22.36 7.42 10.95
CA GLU A 539 -22.82 7.84 12.27
C GLU A 539 -23.84 6.82 12.84
N GLU A 540 -23.45 6.08 13.89
CA GLU A 540 -24.24 4.98 14.46
C GLU A 540 -25.65 5.38 14.88
N TYR A 541 -25.83 6.64 15.30
CA TYR A 541 -27.13 7.20 15.67
C TYR A 541 -28.20 7.05 14.56
N PHE A 542 -27.79 7.05 13.28
CA PHE A 542 -28.71 7.00 12.15
C PHE A 542 -28.92 5.58 11.59
N PHE A 543 -28.25 4.54 12.09
CA PHE A 543 -28.31 3.20 11.50
C PHE A 543 -29.72 2.62 11.43
N GLY A 544 -30.47 2.71 12.54
CA GLY A 544 -31.87 2.26 12.58
C GLY A 544 -32.76 3.02 11.60
N LEU A 545 -32.62 4.34 11.55
CA LEU A 545 -33.36 5.20 10.63
C LEU A 545 -33.06 4.89 9.16
N ILE A 546 -31.78 4.70 8.82
CA ILE A 546 -31.34 4.31 7.47
C ILE A 546 -32.00 2.98 7.09
N SER A 547 -31.93 1.97 7.97
CA SER A 547 -32.57 0.67 7.76
C SER A 547 -34.07 0.80 7.51
N ASP A 548 -34.78 1.52 8.38
CA ASP A 548 -36.24 1.69 8.30
C ASP A 548 -36.70 2.39 7.02
N ILE A 549 -35.98 3.42 6.60
CA ILE A 549 -36.33 4.18 5.40
C ILE A 549 -36.01 3.38 4.14
N LEU A 550 -34.87 2.69 4.09
CA LEU A 550 -34.53 1.84 2.96
C LEU A 550 -35.54 0.69 2.82
N SER A 551 -35.86 -0.02 3.92
CA SER A 551 -36.88 -1.08 3.91
C SER A 551 -38.25 -0.58 3.44
N ALA A 552 -38.66 0.62 3.86
CA ALA A 552 -39.95 1.20 3.44
C ALA A 552 -40.02 1.49 1.92
N ASN A 553 -38.89 1.68 1.26
CA ASN A 553 -38.81 1.99 -0.16
C ASN A 553 -38.56 0.78 -1.07
N LEU A 554 -38.13 -0.35 -0.49
CA LEU A 554 -38.09 -1.65 -1.15
C LEU A 554 -39.51 -2.25 -1.19
N SER A 555 -40.33 -1.73 -2.10
CA SER A 555 -41.76 -2.06 -2.24
C SER A 555 -42.06 -2.82 -3.54
N VAL A 556 -43.35 -3.11 -3.79
CA VAL A 556 -43.80 -3.72 -5.05
C VAL A 556 -43.62 -2.78 -6.26
N LYS A 557 -43.40 -1.48 -6.04
CA LYS A 557 -43.19 -0.51 -7.11
C LYS A 557 -41.77 -0.64 -7.66
N GLN A 558 -41.66 -1.12 -8.90
CA GLN A 558 -40.39 -1.43 -9.55
C GLN A 558 -39.40 -0.24 -9.57
N THR A 559 -39.83 0.95 -10.00
CA THR A 559 -38.95 2.12 -10.15
C THR A 559 -38.41 2.64 -8.81
N GLU A 560 -39.22 2.59 -7.75
CA GLU A 560 -38.78 2.98 -6.41
C GLU A 560 -37.76 2.00 -5.85
N THR A 561 -37.97 0.70 -6.07
CA THR A 561 -37.07 -0.36 -5.65
C THR A 561 -35.73 -0.31 -6.39
N GLU A 562 -35.73 -0.15 -7.72
CA GLU A 562 -34.51 0.01 -8.53
C GLU A 562 -33.64 1.18 -8.03
N MET A 563 -34.27 2.33 -7.79
CA MET A 563 -33.58 3.52 -7.29
C MET A 563 -33.03 3.33 -5.87
N THR A 564 -33.79 2.68 -4.99
CA THR A 564 -33.38 2.39 -3.61
C THR A 564 -32.21 1.41 -3.58
N LEU A 565 -32.27 0.36 -4.39
CA LEU A 565 -31.19 -0.63 -4.53
C LEU A 565 -29.92 -0.01 -5.09
N LYS A 566 -30.03 0.91 -6.05
CA LYS A 566 -28.87 1.66 -6.55
C LYS A 566 -28.20 2.47 -5.44
N CYS A 567 -28.97 3.20 -4.62
CA CYS A 567 -28.43 3.95 -3.48
C CYS A 567 -27.79 3.02 -2.43
N LEU A 568 -28.38 1.85 -2.20
CA LEU A 568 -27.86 0.84 -1.28
C LEU A 568 -26.58 0.18 -1.81
N ARG A 569 -26.52 -0.11 -3.12
CA ARG A 569 -25.33 -0.62 -3.80
C ARG A 569 -24.17 0.36 -3.66
N ASP A 570 -24.41 1.65 -3.87
CA ASP A 570 -23.41 2.70 -3.70
C ASP A 570 -22.95 2.84 -2.24
N LEU A 571 -23.87 2.71 -1.27
CA LEU A 571 -23.59 2.76 0.17
C LEU A 571 -22.70 1.60 0.62
N VAL A 572 -23.06 0.37 0.26
CA VAL A 572 -22.32 -0.82 0.71
C VAL A 572 -20.97 -0.94 -0.03
N LYS A 573 -20.87 -0.45 -1.27
CA LYS A 573 -19.62 -0.40 -2.03
C LYS A 573 -18.61 0.59 -1.43
N ASN A 574 -19.08 1.74 -0.95
CA ASN A 574 -18.23 2.81 -0.42
C ASN A 574 -18.44 2.99 1.10
N ILE A 575 -18.46 1.87 1.83
CA ILE A 575 -18.71 1.87 3.28
C ILE A 575 -17.54 2.53 4.02
N GLU A 576 -17.83 3.57 4.82
CA GLU A 576 -16.84 4.24 5.68
C GLU A 576 -16.81 3.59 7.08
N ASN A 577 -17.97 3.24 7.63
CA ASN A 577 -18.12 2.57 8.92
C ASN A 577 -18.71 1.16 8.76
N ILE A 578 -17.89 0.15 9.01
CA ILE A 578 -18.26 -1.27 8.90
C ILE A 578 -19.40 -1.67 9.86
N ASN A 579 -19.55 -0.97 11.00
CA ASN A 579 -20.59 -1.26 11.99
C ASN A 579 -22.01 -1.14 11.40
N LEU A 580 -22.20 -0.33 10.36
CA LEU A 580 -23.48 -0.25 9.65
C LEU A 580 -23.86 -1.58 9.00
N LEU A 581 -22.90 -2.33 8.45
CA LEU A 581 -23.17 -3.62 7.83
C LEU A 581 -23.48 -4.70 8.88
N HIS A 582 -22.82 -4.65 10.04
CA HIS A 582 -23.21 -5.46 11.21
C HIS A 582 -24.65 -5.15 11.63
N HIS A 583 -25.03 -3.87 11.69
CA HIS A 583 -26.40 -3.46 11.98
C HIS A 583 -27.40 -3.98 10.92
N PHE A 584 -27.07 -3.92 9.62
CA PHE A 584 -27.91 -4.48 8.56
C PHE A 584 -28.08 -6.00 8.67
N ALA A 585 -27.08 -6.70 9.19
CA ALA A 585 -27.08 -8.16 9.37
C ALA A 585 -27.82 -8.66 10.62
N LEU A 586 -28.27 -7.76 11.51
CA LEU A 586 -29.08 -8.13 12.67
C LEU A 586 -30.34 -8.89 12.26
N LYS A 587 -30.87 -9.68 13.20
CA LYS A 587 -32.04 -10.52 12.96
C LYS A 587 -33.23 -9.71 12.44
N ASP A 588 -33.48 -8.50 12.92
CA ASP A 588 -34.56 -7.63 12.40
C ASP A 588 -34.03 -6.51 11.48
N GLY A 589 -32.81 -6.68 10.96
CA GLY A 589 -32.13 -5.71 10.11
C GLY A 589 -32.54 -5.77 8.64
N LEU A 590 -31.98 -4.82 7.87
CA LEU A 590 -32.23 -4.65 6.44
C LEU A 590 -31.97 -5.93 5.62
N LEU A 591 -30.93 -6.70 5.95
CA LEU A 591 -30.59 -7.93 5.23
C LEU A 591 -31.70 -8.98 5.36
N ASN A 592 -32.25 -9.17 6.57
CA ASN A 592 -33.36 -10.11 6.76
C ASN A 592 -34.59 -9.63 5.96
N PHE A 593 -34.91 -8.33 6.01
CA PHE A 593 -36.02 -7.77 5.24
C PHE A 593 -35.87 -8.05 3.74
N ILE A 594 -34.70 -7.81 3.15
CA ILE A 594 -34.40 -8.10 1.74
C ILE A 594 -34.55 -9.60 1.46
N LEU A 595 -33.87 -10.46 2.20
CA LEU A 595 -33.90 -11.91 1.94
C LEU A 595 -35.32 -12.47 2.05
N THR A 596 -36.05 -12.15 3.11
CA THR A 596 -37.42 -12.62 3.31
C THR A 596 -38.36 -12.11 2.21
N THR A 597 -38.22 -10.84 1.81
CA THR A 597 -39.06 -10.23 0.77
C THR A 597 -38.85 -10.89 -0.59
N TRP A 598 -37.60 -11.08 -1.01
CA TRP A 598 -37.30 -11.70 -2.31
C TRP A 598 -37.55 -13.20 -2.33
N ILE A 599 -37.21 -13.95 -1.27
CA ILE A 599 -37.49 -15.39 -1.19
C ILE A 599 -39.00 -15.65 -1.30
N ASN A 600 -39.82 -14.92 -0.52
CA ASN A 600 -41.27 -15.08 -0.55
C ASN A 600 -41.86 -14.61 -1.89
N GLY A 601 -41.33 -13.51 -2.45
CA GLY A 601 -41.73 -13.00 -3.77
C GLY A 601 -41.49 -14.01 -4.89
N ILE A 602 -40.33 -14.66 -4.91
CA ILE A 602 -39.99 -15.70 -5.90
C ILE A 602 -40.87 -16.93 -5.72
N LYS A 603 -41.03 -17.44 -4.48
CA LYS A 603 -41.79 -18.67 -4.19
C LYS A 603 -43.29 -18.53 -4.41
N SER A 604 -43.88 -17.40 -4.02
CA SER A 604 -45.33 -17.16 -4.11
C SER A 604 -45.84 -17.18 -5.55
N CYS A 605 -44.96 -17.07 -6.55
CA CYS A 605 -45.32 -16.98 -7.96
C CYS A 605 -46.32 -15.86 -8.28
N ALA A 606 -46.49 -14.89 -7.37
CA ALA A 606 -47.29 -13.70 -7.63
C ALA A 606 -46.73 -13.02 -8.89
N ASN A 607 -47.61 -12.56 -9.78
CA ASN A 607 -47.30 -11.92 -11.08
C ASN A 607 -46.61 -10.55 -10.93
N LEU A 608 -45.65 -10.42 -10.02
CA LEU A 608 -44.86 -9.22 -9.82
C LEU A 608 -43.52 -9.44 -10.51
N ASN A 609 -43.39 -8.87 -11.71
CA ASN A 609 -42.18 -8.91 -12.54
C ASN A 609 -40.92 -8.45 -11.78
N ILE A 610 -41.08 -7.68 -10.71
CA ILE A 610 -40.00 -7.15 -9.87
C ILE A 610 -39.09 -8.24 -9.28
N PHE A 611 -39.64 -9.36 -8.81
CA PHE A 611 -38.86 -10.42 -8.15
C PHE A 611 -38.12 -11.32 -9.13
N ARG A 612 -38.41 -11.19 -10.42
CA ARG A 612 -37.83 -11.96 -11.53
C ARG A 612 -37.02 -11.08 -12.48
N ASN A 613 -36.92 -9.79 -12.19
CA ASN A 613 -36.14 -8.84 -12.98
C ASN A 613 -34.64 -9.07 -12.71
N GLU A 614 -33.89 -9.37 -13.76
CA GLU A 614 -32.47 -9.71 -13.67
C GLU A 614 -31.60 -8.57 -13.14
N ILE A 615 -31.91 -7.31 -13.50
CA ILE A 615 -31.17 -6.13 -13.04
C ILE A 615 -31.37 -5.94 -11.54
N ILE A 616 -32.62 -6.06 -11.08
CA ILE A 616 -32.96 -5.94 -9.65
C ILE A 616 -32.31 -7.07 -8.84
N LEU A 617 -32.34 -8.31 -9.35
CA LEU A 617 -31.71 -9.44 -8.69
C LEU A 617 -30.18 -9.31 -8.62
N GLU A 618 -29.55 -8.69 -9.62
CA GLU A 618 -28.12 -8.37 -9.57
C GLU A 618 -27.81 -7.43 -8.41
N ASP A 619 -28.54 -6.32 -8.28
CA ASP A 619 -28.34 -5.36 -7.20
C ASP A 619 -28.61 -5.98 -5.82
N VAL A 620 -29.66 -6.79 -5.71
CA VAL A 620 -30.00 -7.53 -4.48
C VAL A 620 -28.89 -8.51 -4.10
N SER A 621 -28.42 -9.32 -5.06
CA SER A 621 -27.31 -10.25 -4.86
C SER A 621 -26.04 -9.52 -4.45
N PHE A 622 -25.72 -8.40 -5.10
CA PHE A 622 -24.54 -7.59 -4.76
C PHE A 622 -24.61 -7.06 -3.32
N VAL A 623 -25.76 -6.52 -2.91
CA VAL A 623 -25.97 -6.00 -1.55
C VAL A 623 -25.85 -7.12 -0.51
N ILE A 624 -26.52 -8.26 -0.72
CA ILE A 624 -26.45 -9.41 0.20
C ILE A 624 -25.00 -9.88 0.33
N ASN A 625 -24.33 -10.14 -0.79
CA ASN A 625 -22.96 -10.61 -0.81
C ASN A 625 -22.02 -9.65 -0.09
N SER A 626 -22.18 -8.34 -0.32
CA SER A 626 -21.31 -7.33 0.27
C SER A 626 -21.51 -7.17 1.79
N ILE A 627 -22.74 -7.37 2.29
CA ILE A 627 -23.01 -7.42 3.75
C ILE A 627 -22.39 -8.70 4.35
N VAL A 628 -22.71 -9.87 3.78
CA VAL A 628 -22.24 -11.18 4.29
C VAL A 628 -20.71 -11.28 4.31
N LYS A 629 -20.04 -10.64 3.35
CA LYS A 629 -18.58 -10.59 3.21
C LYS A 629 -17.85 -9.93 4.37
N VAL A 630 -18.45 -8.90 4.97
CA VAL A 630 -17.79 -8.07 5.98
C VAL A 630 -18.10 -8.56 7.40
N VAL A 631 -19.29 -9.11 7.62
CA VAL A 631 -19.72 -9.58 8.95
C VAL A 631 -18.92 -10.77 9.45
N ASN A 632 -18.89 -10.95 10.78
CA ASN A 632 -18.05 -11.97 11.41
C ASN A 632 -18.61 -13.39 11.19
N THR A 633 -17.80 -14.43 11.41
CA THR A 633 -18.18 -15.82 11.17
C THR A 633 -19.41 -16.27 11.97
N SER A 634 -19.64 -15.70 13.17
CA SER A 634 -20.82 -16.05 13.98
C SER A 634 -22.11 -15.49 13.37
N GLU A 635 -22.09 -14.25 12.89
CA GLU A 635 -23.20 -13.60 12.19
C GLU A 635 -23.47 -14.28 10.85
N GLN A 636 -22.41 -14.62 10.08
CA GLN A 636 -22.54 -15.40 8.85
C GLN A 636 -23.26 -16.74 9.08
N LEU A 637 -22.89 -17.46 10.15
CA LEU A 637 -23.53 -18.72 10.51
C LEU A 637 -24.99 -18.52 10.91
N GLN A 638 -25.31 -17.45 11.65
CA GLN A 638 -26.68 -17.11 12.01
C GLN A 638 -27.55 -16.83 10.77
N ILE A 639 -27.06 -16.01 9.85
CA ILE A 639 -27.74 -15.71 8.56
C ILE A 639 -27.98 -17.01 7.79
N PHE A 640 -26.95 -17.84 7.63
CA PHE A 640 -27.08 -19.10 6.89
C PHE A 640 -28.09 -20.05 7.55
N ASN A 641 -28.03 -20.24 8.86
CA ASN A 641 -28.96 -21.11 9.59
C ASN A 641 -30.40 -20.62 9.53
N GLN A 642 -30.61 -19.30 9.54
CA GLN A 642 -31.95 -18.71 9.44
C GLN A 642 -32.59 -18.97 8.08
N PHE A 643 -31.80 -18.91 6.99
CA PHE A 643 -32.34 -18.98 5.63
C PHE A 643 -32.17 -20.33 4.93
N SER A 644 -31.34 -21.25 5.43
CA SER A 644 -31.03 -22.53 4.77
C SER A 644 -32.28 -23.35 4.40
N GLN A 645 -33.29 -23.35 5.27
CA GLN A 645 -34.54 -24.09 5.06
C GLN A 645 -35.28 -23.65 3.79
N TYR A 646 -35.16 -22.39 3.39
CA TYR A 646 -35.81 -21.88 2.18
C TYR A 646 -35.14 -22.38 0.90
N PHE A 647 -33.89 -22.84 0.98
CA PHE A 647 -33.11 -23.35 -0.13
C PHE A 647 -32.97 -24.88 -0.12
N ASN A 648 -33.76 -25.60 0.70
CA ASN A 648 -33.67 -27.05 0.83
C ASN A 648 -33.75 -27.80 -0.51
N ASP A 649 -34.59 -27.34 -1.44
CA ASP A 649 -34.74 -27.96 -2.77
C ASP A 649 -33.43 -27.93 -3.59
N ILE A 650 -32.61 -26.89 -3.38
CA ILE A 650 -31.30 -26.75 -4.04
C ILE A 650 -30.18 -27.41 -3.22
N LEU A 651 -30.24 -27.32 -1.88
CA LEU A 651 -29.18 -27.80 -0.98
C LEU A 651 -29.21 -29.32 -0.78
N ASN A 652 -30.39 -29.93 -0.72
CA ASN A 652 -30.56 -31.28 -0.16
C ASN A 652 -31.31 -32.27 -1.06
N THR A 653 -31.91 -31.83 -2.17
CA THR A 653 -32.61 -32.72 -3.12
C THR A 653 -31.97 -32.69 -4.49
N THR A 654 -31.86 -33.84 -5.16
CA THR A 654 -31.34 -33.93 -6.53
C THR A 654 -32.29 -33.23 -7.49
N ILE A 655 -31.78 -32.24 -8.22
CA ILE A 655 -32.54 -31.52 -9.23
C ILE A 655 -32.37 -32.22 -10.59
N ASN A 656 -33.47 -32.43 -11.29
CA ASN A 656 -33.49 -32.77 -12.71
C ASN A 656 -34.25 -31.68 -13.44
N TYR A 657 -33.52 -30.69 -13.96
CA TYR A 657 -34.10 -29.41 -14.38
C TYR A 657 -35.11 -29.57 -15.51
N LYS A 658 -34.83 -30.48 -16.45
CA LYS A 658 -35.71 -30.78 -17.61
C LYS A 658 -37.07 -31.35 -17.23
N THR A 659 -37.17 -32.01 -16.07
CA THR A 659 -38.43 -32.62 -15.60
C THR A 659 -39.30 -31.68 -14.78
N LEU A 660 -38.76 -30.51 -14.41
CA LEU A 660 -39.48 -29.50 -13.66
C LEU A 660 -40.47 -28.75 -14.55
N SER A 661 -41.61 -28.34 -13.99
CA SER A 661 -42.53 -27.40 -14.64
C SER A 661 -41.86 -26.04 -14.86
N ASP A 662 -42.32 -25.26 -15.85
CA ASP A 662 -41.77 -23.92 -16.14
C ASP A 662 -41.73 -23.00 -14.91
N ILE A 663 -42.73 -23.11 -14.04
CA ILE A 663 -42.81 -22.36 -12.79
C ILE A 663 -41.69 -22.78 -11.84
N GLN A 664 -41.49 -24.08 -11.65
CA GLN A 664 -40.43 -24.60 -10.79
C GLN A 664 -39.04 -24.29 -11.37
N GLN A 665 -38.85 -24.39 -12.69
CA GLN A 665 -37.62 -23.98 -13.36
C GLN A 665 -37.28 -22.51 -13.06
N GLY A 666 -38.29 -21.63 -13.14
CA GLY A 666 -38.16 -20.23 -12.75
C GLY A 666 -37.76 -20.05 -11.28
N ILE A 667 -38.45 -20.71 -10.35
CA ILE A 667 -38.15 -20.63 -8.91
C ILE A 667 -36.70 -21.02 -8.63
N HIS A 668 -36.24 -22.18 -9.13
CA HIS A 668 -34.87 -22.64 -8.90
C HIS A 668 -33.85 -21.68 -9.54
N SER A 669 -34.13 -21.16 -10.73
CA SER A 669 -33.25 -20.23 -11.44
C SER A 669 -33.02 -18.92 -10.70
N TYR A 670 -34.04 -18.37 -10.04
CA TYR A 670 -33.88 -17.13 -9.26
C TYR A 670 -33.37 -17.39 -7.83
N MET A 671 -33.77 -18.52 -7.21
CA MET A 671 -33.33 -18.87 -5.86
C MET A 671 -31.83 -19.17 -5.79
N VAL A 672 -31.22 -19.76 -6.83
CA VAL A 672 -29.77 -20.00 -6.84
C VAL A 672 -28.95 -18.70 -6.85
N ILE A 673 -29.48 -17.61 -7.42
CA ILE A 673 -28.85 -16.29 -7.42
C ILE A 673 -28.75 -15.75 -5.98
N LEU A 674 -29.84 -15.85 -5.22
CA LEU A 674 -29.85 -15.45 -3.80
C LEU A 674 -28.96 -16.38 -2.96
N LEU A 675 -28.99 -17.68 -3.22
CA LEU A 675 -28.15 -18.65 -2.51
C LEU A 675 -26.66 -18.38 -2.74
N GLU A 676 -26.27 -18.07 -3.98
CA GLU A 676 -24.90 -17.69 -4.32
C GLU A 676 -24.45 -16.45 -3.53
N SER A 677 -25.29 -15.43 -3.43
CA SER A 677 -24.95 -14.20 -2.69
C SER A 677 -24.66 -14.45 -1.20
N ILE A 678 -25.27 -15.47 -0.58
CA ILE A 678 -24.99 -15.86 0.81
C ILE A 678 -23.73 -16.73 0.89
N LEU A 679 -23.63 -17.76 0.04
CA LEU A 679 -22.57 -18.77 0.15
C LEU A 679 -21.21 -18.31 -0.40
N ASN A 680 -21.20 -17.39 -1.37
CA ASN A 680 -19.97 -16.86 -1.97
C ASN A 680 -19.03 -16.25 -0.93
N SER A 681 -19.59 -15.56 0.07
CA SER A 681 -18.82 -14.87 1.11
C SER A 681 -18.79 -15.60 2.46
N LEU A 682 -19.35 -16.81 2.53
CA LEU A 682 -19.34 -17.62 3.74
C LEU A 682 -17.91 -18.07 4.10
N ASN A 683 -17.50 -17.91 5.36
CA ASN A 683 -16.18 -18.35 5.80
C ASN A 683 -16.04 -19.87 5.64
N LYS A 684 -14.91 -20.32 5.06
CA LYS A 684 -14.63 -21.74 4.81
C LYS A 684 -14.66 -22.65 6.06
N SER A 685 -14.53 -22.08 7.26
CA SER A 685 -14.67 -22.81 8.53
C SER A 685 -16.10 -23.30 8.79
N ILE A 686 -17.11 -22.65 8.19
CA ILE A 686 -18.50 -23.06 8.30
C ILE A 686 -18.72 -24.28 7.41
N LYS A 687 -18.98 -25.43 8.04
CA LYS A 687 -19.19 -26.70 7.33
C LYS A 687 -20.57 -26.72 6.67
N LEU A 688 -20.59 -26.90 5.36
CA LEU A 688 -21.80 -27.16 4.59
C LEU A 688 -22.06 -28.67 4.51
N LYS A 689 -23.32 -29.07 4.72
CA LYS A 689 -23.76 -30.46 4.47
C LYS A 689 -23.99 -30.64 2.97
N ASN A 690 -23.73 -31.84 2.45
CA ASN A 690 -24.05 -32.21 1.05
C ASN A 690 -23.43 -31.32 -0.04
N VAL A 691 -22.23 -30.77 0.18
CA VAL A 691 -21.55 -29.88 -0.81
C VAL A 691 -21.45 -30.52 -2.20
N THR A 692 -21.17 -31.82 -2.26
CA THR A 692 -21.08 -32.58 -3.52
C THR A 692 -22.40 -32.57 -4.30
N LEU A 693 -23.53 -32.72 -3.61
CA LEU A 693 -24.85 -32.66 -4.22
C LEU A 693 -25.15 -31.25 -4.70
N LEU A 694 -24.86 -30.23 -3.87
CA LEU A 694 -25.04 -28.83 -4.23
C LEU A 694 -24.24 -28.45 -5.49
N ILE A 695 -23.00 -28.92 -5.61
CA ILE A 695 -22.18 -28.74 -6.82
C ILE A 695 -22.86 -29.37 -8.04
N LYS A 696 -23.34 -30.61 -7.94
CA LYS A 696 -24.07 -31.29 -9.04
C LYS A 696 -25.34 -30.53 -9.44
N ASN A 697 -26.12 -30.07 -8.47
CA ASN A 697 -27.31 -29.26 -8.70
C ASN A 697 -27.00 -27.92 -9.37
N CYS A 698 -25.92 -27.24 -8.98
CA CYS A 698 -25.50 -26.00 -9.63
C CYS A 698 -25.05 -26.24 -11.08
N ILE A 699 -24.36 -27.34 -11.37
CA ILE A 699 -23.99 -27.70 -12.74
C ILE A 699 -25.23 -27.99 -13.58
N GLU A 700 -26.20 -28.73 -13.05
CA GLU A 700 -27.50 -28.97 -13.70
C GLU A 700 -28.21 -27.66 -14.03
N LEU A 701 -28.33 -26.75 -13.05
CA LEU A 701 -28.97 -25.44 -13.22
C LEU A 701 -28.23 -24.57 -14.25
N SER A 702 -26.90 -24.52 -14.18
CA SER A 702 -26.10 -23.72 -15.12
C SER A 702 -26.19 -24.22 -16.55
N THR A 703 -26.29 -25.54 -16.74
CA THR A 703 -26.27 -26.18 -18.05
C THR A 703 -27.60 -26.02 -18.76
N TYR A 704 -28.72 -26.23 -18.04
CA TYR A 704 -30.06 -26.32 -18.63
C TYR A 704 -30.92 -25.06 -18.51
N SER A 705 -30.57 -24.11 -17.64
CA SER A 705 -31.36 -22.89 -17.52
C SER A 705 -31.22 -22.01 -18.77
N ASN A 706 -32.33 -21.40 -19.18
CA ASN A 706 -32.36 -20.37 -20.21
C ASN A 706 -32.05 -18.97 -19.64
N ASN A 707 -32.00 -18.82 -18.31
CA ASN A 707 -31.74 -17.55 -17.65
C ASN A 707 -30.22 -17.32 -17.52
N SER A 708 -29.70 -16.29 -18.19
CA SER A 708 -28.26 -16.02 -18.24
C SER A 708 -27.64 -15.75 -16.85
N MET A 709 -28.37 -15.06 -15.98
CA MET A 709 -27.94 -14.75 -14.60
C MET A 709 -27.92 -15.97 -13.71
N CYS A 710 -28.88 -16.89 -13.86
CA CYS A 710 -28.86 -18.20 -13.23
C CYS A 710 -27.60 -18.97 -13.63
N CYS A 711 -27.32 -19.05 -14.95
CA CYS A 711 -26.17 -19.80 -15.46
C CYS A 711 -24.85 -19.28 -14.89
N LEU A 712 -24.67 -17.96 -14.87
CA LEU A 712 -23.49 -17.32 -14.32
C LEU A 712 -23.38 -17.51 -12.80
N SER A 713 -24.47 -17.31 -12.05
CA SER A 713 -24.47 -17.43 -10.58
C SER A 713 -24.23 -18.87 -10.13
N ALA A 714 -24.85 -19.85 -10.80
CA ALA A 714 -24.61 -21.26 -10.53
C ALA A 714 -23.16 -21.69 -10.87
N SER A 715 -22.58 -21.14 -11.95
CA SER A 715 -21.17 -21.38 -12.29
C SER A 715 -20.20 -20.79 -11.27
N ARG A 716 -20.43 -19.55 -10.83
CA ARG A 716 -19.66 -18.87 -9.77
C ARG A 716 -19.76 -19.60 -8.44
N LEU A 717 -20.97 -20.01 -8.05
CA LEU A 717 -21.19 -20.77 -6.83
C LEU A 717 -20.46 -22.12 -6.88
N THR A 718 -20.56 -22.84 -8.00
CA THR A 718 -19.83 -24.11 -8.20
C THR A 718 -18.33 -23.93 -7.99
N ALA A 719 -17.73 -22.93 -8.65
CA ALA A 719 -16.32 -22.62 -8.53
C ALA A 719 -15.93 -22.25 -7.09
N THR A 720 -16.75 -21.47 -6.40
CA THR A 720 -16.52 -21.07 -5.01
C THR A 720 -16.58 -22.26 -4.07
N LEU A 721 -17.56 -23.16 -4.23
CA LEU A 721 -17.69 -24.37 -3.43
C LEU A 721 -16.51 -25.32 -3.64
N ILE A 722 -16.08 -25.52 -4.89
CA ILE A 722 -14.87 -26.28 -5.21
C ILE A 722 -13.65 -25.65 -4.51
N ASN A 723 -13.52 -24.32 -4.59
CA ASN A 723 -12.39 -23.64 -3.99
C ASN A 723 -12.36 -23.78 -2.46
N LYS A 724 -13.51 -23.70 -1.78
CA LYS A 724 -13.59 -23.69 -0.31
C LYS A 724 -13.60 -25.07 0.33
N TYR A 725 -14.28 -26.04 -0.29
CA TYR A 725 -14.66 -27.29 0.40
C TYR A 725 -14.13 -28.56 -0.27
N ILE A 726 -13.69 -28.48 -1.53
CA ILE A 726 -13.15 -29.65 -2.24
C ILE A 726 -11.63 -29.61 -2.12
N ASP A 727 -11.09 -30.40 -1.19
CA ASP A 727 -9.66 -30.48 -0.85
C ASP A 727 -9.23 -31.91 -0.56
N GLY A 728 -8.07 -32.31 -1.10
CA GLY A 728 -7.48 -33.63 -0.86
C GLY A 728 -7.77 -34.65 -1.96
N ASP A 729 -6.98 -35.72 -1.99
CA ASP A 729 -7.00 -36.71 -3.07
C ASP A 729 -8.31 -37.49 -3.18
N GLU A 730 -9.07 -37.57 -2.08
CA GLU A 730 -10.38 -38.23 -2.03
C GLU A 730 -11.42 -37.59 -2.98
N TYR A 731 -11.28 -36.30 -3.31
CA TYR A 731 -12.17 -35.61 -4.24
C TYR A 731 -11.67 -35.59 -5.69
N ASN A 732 -10.50 -36.16 -5.99
CA ASN A 732 -10.01 -36.25 -7.37
C ASN A 732 -11.01 -36.98 -8.27
N PHE A 733 -11.66 -38.04 -7.75
CA PHE A 733 -12.71 -38.77 -8.46
C PHE A 733 -13.90 -37.87 -8.82
N LEU A 734 -14.34 -37.00 -7.90
CA LEU A 734 -15.41 -36.05 -8.17
C LEU A 734 -15.01 -35.09 -9.31
N ILE A 735 -13.80 -34.51 -9.25
CA ILE A 735 -13.35 -33.58 -10.29
C ILE A 735 -13.24 -34.27 -11.66
N ASP A 736 -12.79 -35.53 -11.70
CA ASP A 736 -12.77 -36.33 -12.93
C ASP A 736 -14.19 -36.65 -13.43
N GLU A 737 -15.13 -36.99 -12.53
CA GLU A 737 -16.56 -37.19 -12.85
C GLU A 737 -17.18 -35.92 -13.46
N LEU A 738 -16.91 -34.75 -12.86
CA LEU A 738 -17.40 -33.47 -13.36
C LEU A 738 -16.87 -33.16 -14.76
N LYS A 739 -15.58 -33.45 -15.01
CA LYS A 739 -14.97 -33.26 -16.32
C LYS A 739 -15.66 -34.13 -17.38
N LEU A 740 -15.83 -35.43 -17.11
CA LEU A 740 -16.52 -36.36 -18.03
C LEU A 740 -17.95 -35.92 -18.33
N ASN A 741 -18.69 -35.44 -17.32
CA ASN A 741 -20.05 -34.95 -17.52
C ASN A 741 -20.09 -33.71 -18.43
N LEU A 742 -19.19 -32.75 -18.21
CA LEU A 742 -19.10 -31.54 -19.04
C LEU A 742 -18.64 -31.86 -20.47
N GLU A 743 -17.72 -32.82 -20.67
CA GLU A 743 -17.33 -33.32 -22.00
C GLU A 743 -18.54 -33.92 -22.74
N ASN A 744 -19.36 -34.70 -22.05
CA ASN A 744 -20.60 -35.23 -22.63
C ASN A 744 -21.57 -34.12 -23.03
N TYR A 745 -21.68 -33.06 -22.21
CA TYR A 745 -22.55 -31.92 -22.52
C TYR A 745 -22.09 -31.10 -23.72
N LEU A 746 -20.79 -30.96 -23.97
CA LEU A 746 -20.27 -30.32 -25.18
C LEU A 746 -20.70 -31.04 -26.46
N ASN A 747 -20.93 -32.35 -26.39
CA ASN A 747 -21.33 -33.18 -27.54
C ASN A 747 -22.85 -33.19 -27.79
N LEU A 748 -23.66 -32.63 -26.89
CA LEU A 748 -25.12 -32.61 -27.00
C LEU A 748 -25.60 -31.37 -27.78
N SER A 749 -26.13 -31.58 -28.99
CA SER A 749 -26.64 -30.51 -29.87
C SER A 749 -27.82 -29.72 -29.29
N SER A 750 -28.52 -30.25 -28.29
CA SER A 750 -29.68 -29.60 -27.64
C SER A 750 -29.32 -28.55 -26.58
N LEU A 751 -28.03 -28.42 -26.23
CA LEU A 751 -27.58 -27.56 -25.14
C LEU A 751 -27.04 -26.22 -25.63
N ASN A 752 -27.18 -25.19 -24.78
CA ASN A 752 -26.47 -23.94 -24.97
C ASN A 752 -25.00 -24.14 -24.58
N ILE A 753 -24.16 -24.39 -25.58
CA ILE A 753 -22.72 -24.65 -25.41
C ILE A 753 -22.03 -23.52 -24.62
N ASN A 754 -22.52 -22.28 -24.72
CA ASN A 754 -21.98 -21.15 -23.94
C ASN A 754 -21.98 -21.42 -22.44
N ASN A 755 -23.08 -21.96 -21.93
CA ASN A 755 -23.24 -22.22 -20.51
C ASN A 755 -22.20 -23.24 -20.01
N VAL A 756 -21.95 -24.28 -20.81
CA VAL A 756 -20.97 -25.31 -20.51
C VAL A 756 -19.55 -24.72 -20.50
N ILE A 757 -19.21 -23.87 -21.47
CA ILE A 757 -17.91 -23.18 -21.56
C ILE A 757 -17.71 -22.23 -20.37
N ILE A 758 -18.75 -21.48 -19.95
CA ILE A 758 -18.71 -20.63 -18.76
C ILE A 758 -18.45 -21.48 -17.51
N GLN A 759 -19.14 -22.60 -17.35
CA GLN A 759 -18.97 -23.52 -16.23
C GLN A 759 -17.55 -24.12 -16.19
N ILE A 760 -17.00 -24.55 -17.34
CA ILE A 760 -15.62 -25.03 -17.46
C ILE A 760 -14.63 -23.93 -17.06
N SER A 761 -14.84 -22.69 -17.52
CA SER A 761 -13.96 -21.55 -17.25
C SER A 761 -13.90 -21.23 -15.75
N TRP A 762 -15.04 -21.20 -15.07
CA TRP A 762 -15.12 -20.95 -13.63
C TRP A 762 -14.47 -22.07 -12.80
N ILE A 763 -14.67 -23.34 -13.16
CA ILE A 763 -14.01 -24.47 -12.47
C ILE A 763 -12.50 -24.41 -12.69
N THR A 764 -12.05 -24.17 -13.93
CA THR A 764 -10.62 -24.04 -14.26
C THR A 764 -9.98 -22.92 -13.45
N LYS A 765 -10.62 -21.75 -13.36
CA LYS A 765 -10.17 -20.63 -12.53
C LYS A 765 -10.08 -21.01 -11.05
N SER A 766 -11.11 -21.67 -10.50
CA SER A 766 -11.15 -22.11 -9.10
C SER A 766 -9.98 -23.04 -8.74
N LEU A 767 -9.75 -24.09 -9.55
CA LEU A 767 -8.66 -25.05 -9.36
C LEU A 767 -7.30 -24.37 -9.47
N SER A 768 -7.17 -23.42 -10.41
CA SER A 768 -5.92 -22.71 -10.68
C SER A 768 -5.52 -21.76 -9.57
N ILE A 769 -6.47 -20.96 -9.08
CA ILE A 769 -6.28 -20.02 -7.96
C ILE A 769 -5.91 -20.77 -6.68
N LYS A 770 -6.55 -21.92 -6.43
CA LYS A 770 -6.27 -22.76 -5.26
C LYS A 770 -4.97 -23.56 -5.36
N GLY A 771 -4.52 -23.85 -6.58
CA GLY A 771 -3.39 -24.75 -6.84
C GLY A 771 -3.73 -26.22 -6.55
N HIS A 772 -4.91 -26.67 -6.97
CA HIS A 772 -5.34 -28.07 -6.85
C HIS A 772 -4.49 -29.00 -7.73
N GLY A 773 -4.30 -30.26 -7.34
CA GLY A 773 -3.47 -31.22 -8.10
C GLY A 773 -3.93 -31.47 -9.55
N LYS A 774 -5.23 -31.35 -9.80
CA LYS A 774 -5.87 -31.47 -11.13
C LYS A 774 -5.84 -30.18 -11.98
N MET A 775 -5.24 -29.09 -11.48
CA MET A 775 -5.20 -27.79 -12.17
C MET A 775 -4.68 -27.90 -13.61
N LEU A 776 -3.51 -28.52 -13.81
CA LEU A 776 -2.88 -28.60 -15.14
C LEU A 776 -3.76 -29.35 -16.14
N GLN A 777 -4.40 -30.45 -15.73
CA GLN A 777 -5.30 -31.23 -16.57
C GLN A 777 -6.50 -30.41 -17.09
N TRP A 778 -7.01 -29.47 -16.30
CA TRP A 778 -8.10 -28.57 -16.70
C TRP A 778 -7.63 -27.42 -17.58
N ILE A 779 -6.41 -26.91 -17.33
CA ILE A 779 -5.77 -25.92 -18.21
C ILE A 779 -5.47 -26.52 -19.59
N ASP A 780 -4.90 -27.72 -19.64
CA ASP A 780 -4.61 -28.44 -20.88
C ASP A 780 -5.90 -28.74 -21.67
N TRP A 781 -6.97 -29.10 -20.95
CA TRP A 781 -8.28 -29.27 -21.56
C TRP A 781 -8.79 -27.95 -22.17
N SER A 782 -8.71 -26.85 -21.43
CA SER A 782 -9.08 -25.52 -21.93
C SER A 782 -8.24 -25.09 -23.14
N LEU A 783 -6.94 -25.41 -23.16
CA LEU A 783 -6.07 -25.18 -24.32
C LEU A 783 -6.51 -25.98 -25.54
N ASN A 784 -6.95 -27.23 -25.37
CA ASN A 784 -7.46 -28.07 -26.45
C ASN A 784 -8.79 -27.55 -27.00
N LEU A 785 -9.67 -27.05 -26.14
CA LEU A 785 -10.96 -26.47 -26.55
C LEU A 785 -10.81 -25.20 -27.40
N LEU A 786 -9.67 -24.48 -27.34
CA LEU A 786 -9.39 -23.35 -28.25
C LEU A 786 -9.30 -23.76 -29.73
N ALA A 787 -9.00 -25.03 -30.02
CA ALA A 787 -8.86 -25.54 -31.38
C ALA A 787 -10.20 -25.73 -32.10
N ASP A 788 -11.32 -25.70 -31.36
CA ASP A 788 -12.66 -25.89 -31.92
C ASP A 788 -13.19 -24.61 -32.60
N GLN A 789 -13.86 -24.76 -33.74
CA GLN A 789 -14.38 -23.64 -34.52
C GLN A 789 -15.65 -23.02 -33.94
N ILE A 790 -16.43 -23.78 -33.17
CA ILE A 790 -17.74 -23.37 -32.64
C ILE A 790 -17.55 -22.60 -31.34
N TYR A 791 -16.85 -23.20 -30.39
CA TYR A 791 -16.72 -22.65 -29.03
C TYR A 791 -15.29 -22.20 -28.68
N GLY A 792 -14.30 -22.39 -29.56
CA GLY A 792 -12.92 -21.95 -29.30
C GLY A 792 -12.81 -20.44 -29.07
N LYS A 793 -13.58 -19.62 -29.79
CA LYS A 793 -13.62 -18.16 -29.57
C LYS A 793 -14.21 -17.81 -28.19
N MET A 794 -15.18 -18.59 -27.71
CA MET A 794 -15.80 -18.40 -26.39
C MET A 794 -14.84 -18.80 -25.27
N MET A 795 -14.07 -19.88 -25.48
CA MET A 795 -13.06 -20.36 -24.54
C MET A 795 -11.91 -19.36 -24.32
N THR A 796 -11.70 -18.40 -25.20
CA THR A 796 -10.73 -17.29 -24.96
C THR A 796 -11.04 -16.52 -23.67
N GLN A 797 -12.31 -16.44 -23.26
CA GLN A 797 -12.71 -15.80 -22.01
C GLN A 797 -12.18 -16.55 -20.77
N CYS A 798 -11.97 -17.86 -20.84
CA CYS A 798 -11.31 -18.62 -19.76
C CYS A 798 -9.91 -18.03 -19.48
N PHE A 799 -9.14 -17.78 -20.53
CA PHE A 799 -7.79 -17.23 -20.41
C PHE A 799 -7.77 -15.79 -19.92
N LYS A 800 -8.78 -14.99 -20.26
CA LYS A 800 -9.02 -13.68 -19.63
C LYS A 800 -9.31 -13.81 -18.13
N MET A 801 -10.22 -14.72 -17.77
CA MET A 801 -10.59 -14.95 -16.39
C MET A 801 -9.40 -15.43 -15.55
N LEU A 802 -8.50 -16.25 -16.09
CA LEU A 802 -7.31 -16.74 -15.37
C LEU A 802 -6.34 -15.62 -14.95
N THR A 803 -6.35 -14.48 -15.65
CA THR A 803 -5.42 -13.37 -15.40
C THR A 803 -6.02 -12.26 -14.55
N GLN A 804 -7.35 -12.15 -14.53
CA GLN A 804 -8.08 -11.13 -13.76
C GLN A 804 -8.32 -11.54 -12.30
N THR A 805 -8.21 -10.57 -11.39
CA THR A 805 -8.87 -10.64 -10.07
C THR A 805 -10.34 -10.30 -10.30
N ASP A 806 -11.24 -11.19 -9.90
CA ASP A 806 -12.66 -10.86 -9.90
C ASP A 806 -12.99 -10.08 -8.63
N ASP A 807 -13.39 -8.83 -8.81
CA ASP A 807 -13.92 -7.98 -7.75
C ASP A 807 -15.23 -8.60 -7.26
N GLY A 808 -15.16 -9.34 -6.14
CA GLY A 808 -16.31 -9.94 -5.47
C GLY A 808 -16.44 -11.47 -5.50
N TYR A 809 -15.59 -12.19 -6.23
CA TYR A 809 -15.61 -13.67 -6.30
C TYR A 809 -14.19 -14.26 -6.28
N LEU A 810 -14.06 -15.52 -5.83
CA LEU A 810 -12.81 -16.30 -5.86
C LEU A 810 -11.55 -15.54 -5.37
N ASN A 811 -11.70 -14.72 -4.33
CA ASN A 811 -10.63 -13.93 -3.75
C ASN A 811 -10.55 -14.15 -2.22
N LYS A 812 -9.50 -13.60 -1.60
CA LYS A 812 -9.26 -13.78 -0.15
C LYS A 812 -10.37 -13.18 0.71
N GLU A 813 -10.99 -12.08 0.25
CA GLU A 813 -12.07 -11.40 0.97
C GLU A 813 -13.35 -12.24 1.00
N CYS A 814 -13.56 -13.11 0.01
CA CYS A 814 -14.63 -14.11 -0.01
C CYS A 814 -14.23 -15.41 0.73
N PHE A 815 -13.15 -15.42 1.50
CA PHE A 815 -12.61 -16.58 2.23
C PHE A 815 -12.20 -17.77 1.33
N CYS A 816 -11.89 -17.50 0.06
CA CYS A 816 -11.36 -18.49 -0.86
C CYS A 816 -9.84 -18.71 -0.64
N SER A 817 -9.39 -19.92 -0.92
CA SER A 817 -7.98 -20.30 -0.94
C SER A 817 -7.32 -19.79 -2.22
N VAL A 818 -6.42 -18.80 -2.07
CA VAL A 818 -5.68 -18.15 -3.16
C VAL A 818 -4.18 -18.35 -2.92
N LYS A 819 -3.51 -19.13 -3.79
CA LYS A 819 -2.05 -19.30 -3.76
C LYS A 819 -1.34 -18.02 -4.22
N LEU A 820 -0.23 -17.67 -3.59
CA LEU A 820 0.63 -16.57 -4.02
C LEU A 820 1.18 -16.88 -5.43
N LEU A 821 1.38 -15.84 -6.24
CA LEU A 821 1.95 -15.92 -7.60
C LEU A 821 1.22 -16.87 -8.56
N TYR A 822 -0.03 -17.26 -8.28
CA TYR A 822 -0.78 -18.20 -9.14
C TYR A 822 -0.85 -17.71 -10.60
N ARG A 823 -0.96 -16.39 -10.82
CA ARG A 823 -0.96 -15.77 -12.15
C ARG A 823 0.35 -15.98 -12.91
N GLN A 824 1.48 -15.74 -12.25
CA GLN A 824 2.80 -15.94 -12.86
C GLN A 824 3.01 -17.41 -13.20
N ARG A 825 2.64 -18.32 -12.29
CA ARG A 825 2.73 -19.76 -12.52
C ARG A 825 1.88 -20.21 -13.71
N ILE A 826 0.63 -19.74 -13.81
CA ILE A 826 -0.26 -20.05 -14.93
C ILE A 826 0.29 -19.47 -16.23
N PHE A 827 0.73 -18.21 -16.20
CA PHE A 827 1.32 -17.55 -17.37
C PHE A 827 2.51 -18.35 -17.92
N CYS A 828 3.48 -18.69 -17.08
CA CYS A 828 4.66 -19.47 -17.50
C CYS A 828 4.28 -20.84 -18.08
N TYR A 829 3.21 -21.46 -17.57
CA TYR A 829 2.73 -22.74 -18.07
C TYR A 829 1.99 -22.62 -19.41
N VAL A 830 1.17 -21.58 -19.58
CA VAL A 830 0.23 -21.43 -20.70
C VAL A 830 0.85 -20.73 -21.92
N ILE A 831 1.79 -19.80 -21.71
CA ILE A 831 2.23 -18.90 -22.78
C ILE A 831 2.94 -19.63 -23.94
N GLU A 832 3.79 -20.61 -23.64
CA GLU A 832 4.49 -21.38 -24.68
C GLU A 832 3.55 -22.25 -25.52
N PRO A 833 2.63 -23.04 -24.93
CA PRO A 833 1.60 -23.75 -25.69
C PRO A 833 0.77 -22.82 -26.58
N LEU A 834 0.39 -21.64 -26.10
CA LEU A 834 -0.38 -20.66 -26.88
C LEU A 834 0.41 -20.18 -28.10
N ILE A 835 1.67 -19.77 -27.92
CA ILE A 835 2.53 -19.30 -29.02
C ILE A 835 2.80 -20.44 -30.02
N SER A 836 3.08 -21.65 -29.53
CA SER A 836 3.33 -22.81 -30.39
C SER A 836 2.12 -23.16 -31.25
N ARG A 837 0.90 -23.14 -30.67
CA ARG A 837 -0.34 -23.46 -31.40
C ARG A 837 -0.75 -22.33 -32.34
N TYR A 838 -0.51 -21.07 -31.97
CA TYR A 838 -0.70 -19.94 -32.87
C TYR A 838 0.09 -20.09 -34.18
N ASN A 839 1.33 -20.58 -34.10
CA ASN A 839 2.18 -20.76 -35.28
C ASN A 839 1.76 -21.94 -36.18
N THR A 840 1.00 -22.91 -35.67
CA THR A 840 0.66 -24.15 -36.38
C THR A 840 -0.80 -24.24 -36.82
N MET A 841 -1.72 -23.51 -36.17
CA MET A 841 -3.16 -23.61 -36.43
C MET A 841 -3.60 -22.75 -37.64
N PRO A 842 -4.60 -23.20 -38.43
CA PRO A 842 -5.15 -22.42 -39.54
C PRO A 842 -6.10 -21.32 -39.07
N GLU A 843 -6.32 -20.31 -39.92
CA GLU A 843 -7.43 -19.35 -39.74
C GLU A 843 -8.79 -20.07 -39.93
N PRO A 844 -9.84 -19.77 -39.13
CA PRO A 844 -9.98 -18.70 -38.13
C PRO A 844 -9.56 -19.11 -36.70
N VAL A 845 -9.20 -20.37 -36.47
CA VAL A 845 -8.83 -20.90 -35.14
C VAL A 845 -7.58 -20.21 -34.57
N LYS A 846 -6.68 -19.79 -35.46
CA LYS A 846 -5.49 -19.01 -35.12
C LYS A 846 -5.80 -17.72 -34.35
N GLU A 847 -6.92 -17.05 -34.65
CA GLU A 847 -7.40 -15.86 -33.94
C GLU A 847 -7.63 -16.14 -32.45
N ASN A 848 -8.17 -17.32 -32.09
CA ASN A 848 -8.47 -17.69 -30.70
C ASN A 848 -7.20 -17.70 -29.83
N TYR A 849 -6.10 -18.22 -30.37
CA TYR A 849 -4.81 -18.27 -29.67
C TYR A 849 -4.22 -16.87 -29.53
N LEU A 850 -4.32 -16.03 -30.56
CA LEU A 850 -3.84 -14.65 -30.53
C LEU A 850 -4.55 -13.81 -29.47
N ILE A 851 -5.89 -13.92 -29.37
CA ILE A 851 -6.70 -13.26 -28.33
C ILE A 851 -6.31 -13.77 -26.93
N SER A 852 -6.09 -15.08 -26.78
CA SER A 852 -5.70 -15.67 -25.50
C SER A 852 -4.32 -15.18 -25.03
N ILE A 853 -3.36 -15.02 -25.95
CA ILE A 853 -2.05 -14.42 -25.67
C ILE A 853 -2.22 -12.97 -25.22
N LEU A 854 -3.06 -12.19 -25.91
CA LEU A 854 -3.34 -10.81 -25.53
C LEU A 854 -3.85 -10.70 -24.08
N TYR A 855 -4.81 -11.54 -23.69
CA TYR A 855 -5.31 -11.57 -22.32
C TYR A 855 -4.25 -12.00 -21.28
N GLN A 856 -3.34 -12.89 -21.65
CA GLN A 856 -2.18 -13.25 -20.82
C GLN A 856 -1.23 -12.07 -20.62
N MET A 857 -1.05 -11.22 -21.63
CA MET A 857 -0.23 -10.01 -21.50
C MET A 857 -0.88 -8.98 -20.58
N ASP A 858 -2.20 -8.75 -20.77
CA ASP A 858 -2.94 -7.74 -20.03
C ASP A 858 -2.89 -7.92 -18.51
N GLY A 859 -2.92 -9.16 -18.03
CA GLY A 859 -3.01 -9.43 -16.59
C GLY A 859 -1.69 -9.76 -15.89
N ASN A 860 -0.54 -9.61 -16.57
CA ASN A 860 0.77 -9.90 -16.01
C ASN A 860 1.73 -8.70 -16.07
N THR A 861 2.63 -8.62 -15.10
CA THR A 861 3.66 -7.55 -15.00
C THR A 861 4.78 -7.72 -16.01
N TYR A 862 5.46 -6.63 -16.37
CA TYR A 862 6.60 -6.67 -17.29
C TYR A 862 7.68 -7.68 -16.87
N VAL A 863 7.99 -7.79 -15.57
CA VAL A 863 8.97 -8.76 -15.04
C VAL A 863 8.66 -10.20 -15.50
N THR A 864 7.36 -10.57 -15.49
CA THR A 864 6.89 -11.88 -15.94
C THR A 864 6.93 -12.03 -17.46
N LEU A 865 6.67 -10.94 -18.19
CA LEU A 865 6.62 -10.93 -19.66
C LEU A 865 8.01 -10.90 -20.30
N SER A 866 9.00 -10.31 -19.63
CA SER A 866 10.34 -10.04 -20.15
C SER A 866 11.01 -11.24 -20.84
N PRO A 867 10.98 -12.48 -20.30
CA PRO A 867 11.61 -13.64 -20.95
C PRO A 867 10.99 -14.02 -22.29
N TYR A 868 9.72 -13.67 -22.51
CA TYR A 868 8.94 -14.05 -23.70
C TYR A 868 8.68 -12.87 -24.65
N PHE A 869 9.11 -11.67 -24.27
CA PHE A 869 8.72 -10.44 -24.94
C PHE A 869 9.13 -10.39 -26.41
N SER A 870 10.29 -10.95 -26.76
CA SER A 870 10.79 -11.03 -28.14
C SER A 870 9.88 -11.86 -29.07
N LYS A 871 9.18 -12.87 -28.54
CA LYS A 871 8.23 -13.71 -29.28
C LYS A 871 6.83 -13.10 -29.32
N ILE A 872 6.45 -12.42 -28.24
CA ILE A 872 5.09 -11.89 -28.04
C ILE A 872 4.89 -10.54 -28.75
N LEU A 873 5.89 -9.67 -28.71
CA LEU A 873 5.78 -8.31 -29.27
C LEU A 873 5.38 -8.29 -30.75
N PRO A 874 5.97 -9.11 -31.65
CA PRO A 874 5.55 -9.16 -33.05
C PRO A 874 4.06 -9.50 -33.22
N LEU A 875 3.53 -10.39 -32.36
CA LEU A 875 2.12 -10.80 -32.36
C LEU A 875 1.21 -9.66 -31.93
N LEU A 876 1.60 -8.90 -30.90
CA LEU A 876 0.87 -7.72 -30.47
C LEU A 876 0.86 -6.64 -31.56
N LEU A 877 2.01 -6.41 -32.22
CA LEU A 877 2.11 -5.45 -33.31
C LEU A 877 1.24 -5.83 -34.53
N GLN A 878 0.94 -7.11 -34.74
CA GLN A 878 0.01 -7.55 -35.78
C GLN A 878 -1.43 -7.11 -35.47
N LEU A 879 -1.83 -7.15 -34.20
CA LEU A 879 -3.15 -6.71 -33.73
C LEU A 879 -3.36 -5.19 -33.83
N LEU A 880 -2.30 -4.40 -33.98
CA LEU A 880 -2.36 -2.94 -34.13
C LEU A 880 -2.67 -2.52 -35.58
N SER A 881 -3.79 -3.00 -36.12
CA SER A 881 -4.24 -2.71 -37.50
C SER A 881 -5.73 -2.34 -37.51
N PRO A 882 -6.17 -1.28 -38.20
CA PRO A 882 -7.53 -0.72 -38.07
C PRO A 882 -8.67 -1.69 -38.44
N GLU A 883 -8.37 -2.78 -39.14
CA GLU A 883 -9.32 -3.81 -39.59
C GLU A 883 -9.56 -4.92 -38.55
N GLN A 884 -8.79 -4.96 -37.46
CA GLN A 884 -8.88 -6.03 -36.46
C GLN A 884 -9.95 -5.72 -35.38
N ASP A 885 -10.68 -6.73 -34.92
CA ASP A 885 -11.75 -6.55 -33.92
C ASP A 885 -11.21 -6.19 -32.51
N TYR A 886 -9.99 -6.64 -32.18
CA TYR A 886 -9.38 -6.51 -30.85
C TYR A 886 -8.35 -5.39 -30.73
N VAL A 887 -8.31 -4.46 -31.71
CA VAL A 887 -7.34 -3.35 -31.75
C VAL A 887 -7.39 -2.52 -30.48
N LEU A 888 -8.60 -2.24 -29.97
CA LEU A 888 -8.76 -1.41 -28.78
C LEU A 888 -8.13 -2.08 -27.56
N GLN A 889 -8.37 -3.37 -27.36
CA GLN A 889 -7.79 -4.14 -26.27
C GLN A 889 -6.26 -4.18 -26.40
N SER A 890 -5.75 -4.51 -27.60
CA SER A 890 -4.31 -4.51 -27.90
C SER A 890 -3.65 -3.16 -27.66
N LEU A 891 -4.29 -2.07 -28.07
CA LEU A 891 -3.83 -0.70 -27.81
C LEU A 891 -3.81 -0.38 -26.31
N GLN A 892 -4.79 -0.83 -25.54
CA GLN A 892 -4.83 -0.62 -24.09
C GLN A 892 -3.69 -1.38 -23.40
N THR A 893 -3.45 -2.65 -23.77
CA THR A 893 -2.28 -3.42 -23.33
C THR A 893 -1.00 -2.67 -23.62
N PHE A 894 -0.88 -2.19 -24.86
CA PHE A 894 0.30 -1.47 -25.32
C PHE A 894 0.51 -0.15 -24.59
N ARG A 895 -0.56 0.60 -24.34
CA ARG A 895 -0.53 1.83 -23.55
C ARG A 895 0.00 1.57 -22.15
N ASN A 896 -0.52 0.54 -21.47
CA ASN A 896 -0.10 0.19 -20.10
C ASN A 896 1.39 -0.18 -20.05
N LEU A 897 1.92 -0.88 -21.06
CA LEU A 897 3.35 -1.20 -21.18
C LEU A 897 4.22 0.05 -21.43
N LEU A 898 3.70 1.04 -22.15
CA LEU A 898 4.40 2.31 -22.37
C LEU A 898 4.38 3.19 -21.12
N GLU A 899 3.25 3.25 -20.40
CA GLU A 899 3.13 3.99 -19.13
C GLU A 899 4.09 3.47 -18.06
N SER A 900 4.34 2.17 -18.04
CA SER A 900 5.31 1.55 -17.14
C SER A 900 6.78 1.70 -17.57
N LYS A 901 7.06 2.45 -18.65
CA LYS A 901 8.41 2.68 -19.20
C LYS A 901 9.17 1.38 -19.48
N THR A 902 8.48 0.40 -20.05
CA THR A 902 9.04 -0.92 -20.35
C THR A 902 10.27 -0.83 -21.27
N PRO A 903 11.49 -1.16 -20.80
CA PRO A 903 12.74 -0.81 -21.50
C PRO A 903 12.86 -1.49 -22.88
N VAL A 904 12.38 -2.72 -23.02
CA VAL A 904 12.45 -3.44 -24.31
C VAL A 904 11.65 -2.75 -25.41
N LEU A 905 10.60 -1.97 -25.09
CA LEU A 905 9.81 -1.26 -26.12
C LEU A 905 10.60 -0.15 -26.81
N GLU A 906 11.63 0.39 -26.16
CA GLU A 906 12.46 1.46 -26.70
C GLU A 906 13.14 1.04 -28.01
N ASP A 907 13.61 -0.20 -28.09
CA ASP A 907 14.26 -0.74 -29.29
C ASP A 907 13.30 -0.95 -30.46
N TYR A 908 12.00 -0.97 -30.20
CA TYR A 908 10.97 -1.21 -31.21
C TYR A 908 10.20 0.06 -31.60
N LEU A 909 10.56 1.24 -31.10
CA LEU A 909 9.87 2.51 -31.39
C LEU A 909 9.59 2.71 -32.89
N GLN A 910 10.56 2.43 -33.75
CA GLN A 910 10.41 2.57 -35.20
C GLN A 910 9.37 1.62 -35.82
N SER A 911 9.11 0.47 -35.19
CA SER A 911 8.20 -0.56 -35.72
C SER A 911 6.71 -0.25 -35.44
N PHE A 912 6.42 0.45 -34.34
CA PHE A 912 5.04 0.64 -33.88
C PHE A 912 4.58 2.10 -33.90
N VAL A 913 5.47 3.09 -33.79
CA VAL A 913 5.08 4.51 -33.87
C VAL A 913 4.32 4.82 -35.19
N PRO A 914 4.74 4.32 -36.37
CA PRO A 914 3.96 4.51 -37.60
C PRO A 914 2.57 3.87 -37.54
N LYS A 915 2.42 2.71 -36.89
CA LYS A 915 1.13 2.03 -36.72
C LYS A 915 0.20 2.83 -35.79
N LEU A 916 0.73 3.38 -34.70
CA LEU A 916 -0.03 4.25 -33.80
C LEU A 916 -0.49 5.54 -34.50
N LEU A 917 0.38 6.14 -35.31
CA LEU A 917 0.03 7.30 -36.13
C LEU A 917 -1.10 6.97 -37.11
N ASN A 918 -1.01 5.85 -37.82
CA ASN A 918 -2.08 5.39 -38.69
C ASN A 918 -3.39 5.20 -37.92
N LEU A 919 -3.38 4.50 -36.77
CA LEU A 919 -4.58 4.27 -35.95
C LEU A 919 -5.20 5.56 -35.43
N SER A 920 -4.39 6.58 -35.12
CA SER A 920 -4.86 7.91 -34.69
C SER A 920 -5.61 8.66 -35.80
N GLN A 921 -5.37 8.32 -37.07
CA GLN A 921 -5.95 8.99 -38.24
C GLN A 921 -7.08 8.20 -38.90
N SER A 922 -6.85 6.91 -39.17
CA SER A 922 -7.69 6.10 -40.06
C SER A 922 -8.81 5.33 -39.36
N SER A 923 -8.76 5.19 -38.03
CA SER A 923 -9.77 4.42 -37.31
C SER A 923 -11.13 5.13 -37.29
N LYS A 924 -12.19 4.38 -37.61
CA LYS A 924 -13.58 4.84 -37.53
C LYS A 924 -14.01 5.14 -36.09
N PHE A 925 -13.42 4.46 -35.10
CA PHE A 925 -13.84 4.56 -33.71
C PHE A 925 -13.06 5.66 -32.97
N MET A 926 -13.78 6.46 -32.18
CA MET A 926 -13.18 7.56 -31.42
C MET A 926 -12.18 7.06 -30.37
N ASN A 927 -12.54 6.00 -29.65
CA ASN A 927 -11.74 5.48 -28.53
C ASN A 927 -10.38 4.95 -29.01
N ILE A 928 -10.34 4.26 -30.15
CA ILE A 928 -9.09 3.76 -30.75
C ILE A 928 -8.14 4.92 -31.07
N ARG A 929 -8.66 6.01 -31.66
CA ARG A 929 -7.85 7.21 -31.96
C ARG A 929 -7.30 7.86 -30.69
N ILE A 930 -8.11 7.99 -29.64
CA ILE A 930 -7.68 8.56 -28.36
C ILE A 930 -6.59 7.70 -27.71
N VAL A 931 -6.79 6.38 -27.61
CA VAL A 931 -5.80 5.49 -26.98
C VAL A 931 -4.50 5.46 -27.78
N ALA A 932 -4.55 5.48 -29.11
CA ALA A 932 -3.36 5.58 -29.95
C ALA A 932 -2.56 6.87 -29.69
N LEU A 933 -3.23 8.01 -29.49
CA LEU A 933 -2.60 9.29 -29.12
C LEU A 933 -2.00 9.26 -27.72
N GLN A 934 -2.62 8.55 -26.78
CA GLN A 934 -2.07 8.33 -25.43
C GLN A 934 -0.80 7.47 -25.49
N CYS A 935 -0.79 6.40 -26.30
CA CYS A 935 0.43 5.61 -26.54
C CYS A 935 1.55 6.49 -27.08
N LEU A 936 1.28 7.34 -28.08
CA LEU A 936 2.26 8.29 -28.61
C LEU A 936 2.73 9.28 -27.54
N TYR A 937 1.85 9.76 -26.66
CA TYR A 937 2.23 10.64 -25.55
C TYR A 937 3.18 9.95 -24.57
N ASN A 938 2.94 8.68 -24.24
CA ASN A 938 3.77 7.89 -23.32
C ASN A 938 5.11 7.46 -23.95
N CYS A 939 5.23 7.45 -25.29
CA CYS A 939 6.53 7.22 -25.95
C CYS A 939 7.56 8.30 -25.60
N CYS A 940 7.14 9.50 -25.20
CA CYS A 940 8.05 10.61 -24.87
C CYS A 940 8.86 10.36 -23.59
N ASP A 941 8.58 9.30 -22.85
CA ASP A 941 9.29 8.93 -21.62
C ASP A 941 10.59 8.12 -21.85
N TYR A 942 10.88 7.71 -23.10
CA TYR A 942 12.10 6.98 -23.48
C TYR A 942 13.27 7.91 -23.83
N SER A 943 14.47 7.36 -24.07
CA SER A 943 15.67 8.16 -24.28
C SER A 943 15.56 9.11 -25.47
N LEU A 944 16.11 10.31 -25.30
CA LEU A 944 16.14 11.35 -26.31
C LEU A 944 16.73 10.85 -27.64
N ILE A 945 17.81 10.07 -27.55
CA ILE A 945 18.57 9.55 -28.71
C ILE A 945 17.67 8.74 -29.65
N LYS A 946 16.76 7.93 -29.09
CA LYS A 946 15.85 7.06 -29.87
C LYS A 946 14.62 7.81 -30.38
N LEU A 947 14.22 8.90 -29.71
CA LEU A 947 13.03 9.69 -30.08
C LEU A 947 13.31 10.75 -31.15
N LEU A 948 14.50 11.35 -31.16
CA LEU A 948 14.86 12.41 -32.11
C LEU A 948 14.65 12.02 -33.60
N PRO A 949 14.99 10.80 -34.06
CA PRO A 949 14.73 10.38 -35.44
C PRO A 949 13.23 10.39 -35.81
N LEU A 950 12.34 10.19 -34.84
CA LEU A 950 10.89 10.08 -35.05
C LEU A 950 10.17 11.43 -34.87
N LYS A 951 10.76 12.38 -34.13
CA LYS A 951 10.14 13.67 -33.75
C LYS A 951 9.49 14.40 -34.93
N LYS A 952 10.24 14.56 -36.04
CA LYS A 952 9.76 15.29 -37.23
C LYS A 952 8.55 14.62 -37.87
N GLN A 953 8.59 13.30 -38.04
CA GLN A 953 7.49 12.53 -38.62
C GLN A 953 6.25 12.60 -37.72
N VAL A 954 6.41 12.38 -36.41
CA VAL A 954 5.30 12.36 -35.46
C VAL A 954 4.59 13.72 -35.40
N ILE A 955 5.33 14.82 -35.29
CA ILE A 955 4.74 16.17 -35.23
C ILE A 955 3.98 16.50 -36.52
N PHE A 956 4.55 16.14 -37.68
CA PHE A 956 3.90 16.35 -38.97
C PHE A 956 2.58 15.58 -39.07
N GLU A 957 2.60 14.28 -38.74
CA GLU A 957 1.41 13.43 -38.79
C GLU A 957 0.34 13.82 -37.75
N LEU A 958 0.74 14.21 -36.53
CA LEU A 958 -0.20 14.69 -35.50
C LEU A 958 -0.90 16.00 -35.92
N THR A 959 -0.30 16.80 -36.79
CA THR A 959 -0.93 18.02 -37.30
C THR A 959 -2.18 17.71 -38.12
N LYS A 960 -2.18 16.61 -38.88
CA LYS A 960 -3.35 16.14 -39.64
C LYS A 960 -4.50 15.73 -38.73
N CYS A 961 -4.20 15.30 -37.50
CA CYS A 961 -5.20 14.92 -36.50
C CYS A 961 -5.85 16.13 -35.79
N LEU A 962 -5.35 17.36 -35.96
CA LEU A 962 -5.93 18.54 -35.30
C LEU A 962 -7.32 18.89 -35.84
N ASP A 963 -7.62 18.54 -37.09
CA ASP A 963 -8.90 18.75 -37.75
C ASP A 963 -9.88 17.58 -37.54
N ASP A 964 -9.66 16.76 -36.51
CA ASP A 964 -10.53 15.64 -36.19
C ASP A 964 -11.98 16.10 -35.95
N LYS A 965 -12.97 15.32 -36.43
CA LYS A 965 -14.40 15.62 -36.27
C LYS A 965 -14.86 15.72 -34.80
N LYS A 966 -14.12 15.16 -33.83
CA LYS A 966 -14.54 15.05 -32.42
C LYS A 966 -13.64 15.88 -31.49
N ARG A 967 -14.25 16.71 -30.64
CA ARG A 967 -13.55 17.62 -29.70
C ARG A 967 -12.59 16.88 -28.75
N LEU A 968 -12.99 15.71 -28.24
CA LEU A 968 -12.17 14.92 -27.31
C LEU A 968 -10.86 14.44 -27.97
N VAL A 969 -10.93 14.01 -29.25
CA VAL A 969 -9.75 13.61 -30.01
C VAL A 969 -8.83 14.81 -30.20
N ARG A 970 -9.36 15.96 -30.63
CA ARG A 970 -8.57 17.19 -30.79
C ARG A 970 -7.86 17.61 -29.51
N LYS A 971 -8.52 17.49 -28.34
CA LYS A 971 -7.90 17.78 -27.03
C LYS A 971 -6.70 16.87 -26.77
N GLU A 972 -6.83 15.57 -27.04
CA GLU A 972 -5.74 14.62 -26.84
C GLU A 972 -4.60 14.84 -27.86
N VAL A 973 -4.92 15.17 -29.12
CA VAL A 973 -3.91 15.54 -30.13
C VAL A 973 -3.07 16.73 -29.67
N VAL A 974 -3.71 17.79 -29.15
CA VAL A 974 -3.00 18.98 -28.64
C VAL A 974 -2.07 18.60 -27.50
N ARG A 975 -2.55 17.77 -26.56
CA ARG A 975 -1.74 17.27 -25.43
C ARG A 975 -0.54 16.46 -25.91
N THR A 976 -0.76 15.48 -26.78
CA THR A 976 0.31 14.63 -27.36
C THR A 976 1.31 15.45 -28.16
N LYS A 977 0.85 16.31 -29.06
CA LYS A 977 1.72 17.15 -29.90
C LYS A 977 2.57 18.12 -29.06
N SER A 978 2.01 18.70 -28.01
CA SER A 978 2.75 19.60 -27.11
C SER A 978 3.91 18.88 -26.41
N ARG A 979 3.68 17.64 -25.94
CA ARG A 979 4.73 16.82 -25.32
C ARG A 979 5.82 16.40 -26.30
N TRP A 980 5.48 16.08 -27.54
CA TRP A 980 6.47 15.78 -28.58
C TRP A 980 7.27 17.01 -29.01
N LEU A 981 6.68 18.22 -28.93
CA LEU A 981 7.38 19.47 -29.21
C LEU A 981 8.47 19.75 -28.17
N SER A 982 8.20 19.48 -26.89
CA SER A 982 9.12 19.71 -25.76
C SER A 982 10.30 18.72 -25.67
N ILE A 983 10.41 17.75 -26.59
CA ILE A 983 11.59 16.86 -26.67
C ILE A 983 12.75 17.65 -27.28
N ASP A 984 13.46 18.44 -26.49
CA ASP A 984 14.55 19.29 -26.99
C ASP A 984 15.91 18.59 -26.89
N VAL A 985 16.83 19.00 -27.78
CA VAL A 985 18.23 18.60 -27.71
C VAL A 985 18.75 19.07 -26.36
N LEU A 986 19.22 18.15 -25.51
CA LEU A 986 20.08 18.51 -24.38
C LEU A 986 21.18 19.40 -24.96
N ASN A 987 21.21 20.68 -24.57
CA ASN A 987 22.42 21.46 -24.76
C ASN A 987 23.52 20.67 -24.03
N ASP A 988 24.56 20.30 -24.77
CA ASP A 988 25.80 19.76 -24.22
C ASP A 988 26.27 20.69 -23.10
N ASP A 989 26.06 20.28 -21.85
CA ASP A 989 26.72 20.75 -20.62
C ASP A 989 26.30 19.78 -19.48
N ASP A 990 26.69 18.51 -19.62
CA ASP A 990 26.91 17.55 -18.51
C ASP A 990 28.42 17.27 -18.43
#